data_AF-A0A9Q9DVG6-F1
#
_entry.id   AF-A0A9Q9DVG6-F1
#
_cell.length_a   1.000
_cell.length_b   1.000
_cell.length_c   1.000
_cell.angle_alpha   90.00
_cell.angle_beta   90.00
_cell.angle_gamma   90.00
#
_symmetry.space_group_name_H-M   'P 1'
#
loop_
_entity.id
_entity.type
_entity.pdbx_description
1 polymer ?
#
loop_
_entity_poly.entity_id
_entity_poly.type
_entity_poly.pdbx_seq_one_letter_code
_entity_poly.pdbx_strand_id
1 'polypeptide(L)'
;MKSPSSSQYLPPQDPHYTYSGPQLLDAQPVQPVQPAQSAQPARLPYPHDAAFPKLENINQVLQAQQAQQALQANHALTPPLAQPVKPNRLRKACDSCSIRKVKCDESGPPCRACVALEIPCTFDRPSRRRGPPNRHAEAIKKRRIDAIDSEASPSQSPTNAAHALAQLQSSQPAHLSAEEICALPTLNALINDFFTYIHPLCPFPHEPSFREAWSRREDLTNPSFLALLASMIAVLVASFPRKPRLHLNSQTRHEYPNHLALVDKCRDVCARARGPGYLDRPSLNVYDACTSYFLGLTGAYVFQWRQLRLYLAECLTIIRSLGLHKPDLQGYTYLGGVPNAWGSNGPNYDGSREAKIDYITEEIGRRVFWTVFVGVRTIQQLGASFGELVIAPATPSEPLPPLPREVDDVHIFPHEIQQQQEGVVSMLTGFNINVRIYLSYSSLATAEMAFGMDEIFDWDRQQRVFQQSLQRCRQILQSIPEELKVRPKNGKDGGIEQQKSYYPPMPEYSGMRDSTTDEQNKIEIPDTRRYEIQKANIYASHLATRSHLVEKYFLQLEKYQRTKGQTGLQAATNPIVAGIDKFVSDTTTDAEALEKAMSEEREQVVKDLLVVLGSIDMVNMEPNGDSFIQKIRSIASTLLEVPKERKGSVAQQHQDYLYKFLDILSKLERVSPETGDPNGGTFDEESELRLWADLRDHQLRFQEHGGVYGF
;
A
#
# COMPACT_ATOMS: atom_id res chain seq x y z
N MET A 1 -19.44 21.26 -72.00
CA MET A 1 -20.02 19.95 -72.37
C MET A 1 -19.88 19.06 -71.13
N LYS A 2 -20.95 18.88 -70.35
CA LYS A 2 -21.91 17.75 -70.39
C LYS A 2 -21.35 16.42 -69.84
N SER A 3 -21.70 16.14 -68.58
CA SER A 3 -22.07 14.84 -67.99
C SER A 3 -23.21 14.15 -68.79
N PRO A 4 -23.65 12.87 -68.57
CA PRO A 4 -23.77 12.10 -67.31
C PRO A 4 -23.20 10.65 -67.45
N SER A 5 -23.60 9.55 -66.78
CA SER A 5 -24.72 9.21 -65.87
C SER A 5 -24.44 7.93 -65.04
N SER A 6 -25.10 7.80 -63.88
CA SER A 6 -25.25 6.55 -63.11
C SER A 6 -26.57 5.84 -63.45
N SER A 7 -26.62 4.49 -63.38
CA SER A 7 -27.65 3.69 -62.65
C SER A 7 -27.82 2.24 -63.18
N GLN A 8 -28.30 1.36 -62.28
CA GLN A 8 -29.12 0.13 -62.48
C GLN A 8 -28.51 -1.28 -62.26
N TYR A 9 -28.93 -1.88 -61.12
CA TYR A 9 -29.47 -3.25 -60.93
C TYR A 9 -28.59 -4.50 -61.23
N LEU A 10 -28.68 -5.66 -60.55
CA LEU A 10 -29.44 -6.21 -59.38
C LEU A 10 -28.75 -7.54 -58.95
N PRO A 11 -28.77 -7.99 -57.67
CA PRO A 11 -28.53 -9.40 -57.33
C PRO A 11 -29.81 -10.14 -56.88
N PRO A 12 -30.00 -11.44 -57.21
CA PRO A 12 -31.25 -12.16 -56.97
C PRO A 12 -31.39 -12.73 -55.54
N GLN A 13 -32.64 -13.06 -55.21
CA GLN A 13 -33.11 -13.71 -53.99
C GLN A 13 -32.74 -15.21 -53.97
N ASP A 14 -32.58 -15.82 -52.78
CA ASP A 14 -33.53 -16.84 -52.27
C ASP A 14 -33.28 -17.14 -50.75
N PRO A 15 -34.01 -18.03 -50.03
CA PRO A 15 -34.69 -17.58 -48.81
C PRO A 15 -34.35 -18.38 -47.54
N HIS A 16 -35.18 -18.22 -46.50
CA HIS A 16 -35.14 -18.83 -45.16
C HIS A 16 -34.18 -18.17 -44.16
N TYR A 17 -34.69 -17.20 -43.39
CA TYR A 17 -34.88 -17.34 -41.94
C TYR A 17 -35.79 -16.21 -41.43
N THR A 18 -36.94 -16.58 -40.84
CA THR A 18 -37.91 -15.63 -40.28
C THR A 18 -37.58 -15.30 -38.82
N TYR A 19 -37.53 -14.01 -38.47
CA TYR A 19 -37.64 -13.57 -37.08
C TYR A 19 -38.67 -12.43 -36.97
N SER A 20 -39.60 -12.57 -36.04
CA SER A 20 -40.76 -11.70 -35.86
C SER A 20 -40.45 -10.49 -34.98
N GLY A 21 -40.78 -9.29 -35.45
CA GLY A 21 -40.69 -8.04 -34.68
C GLY A 21 -41.96 -7.75 -33.84
N PRO A 22 -41.87 -6.92 -32.79
CA PRO A 22 -43.00 -6.58 -31.93
C PRO A 22 -43.93 -5.52 -32.58
N GLN A 23 -45.22 -5.62 -32.26
CA GLN A 23 -46.29 -4.84 -32.90
C GLN A 23 -46.46 -3.44 -32.30
N LEU A 24 -46.88 -2.49 -33.16
CA LEU A 24 -47.45 -1.20 -32.76
C LEU A 24 -48.91 -1.39 -32.31
N LEU A 25 -49.36 -0.58 -31.35
CA LEU A 25 -50.77 -0.45 -30.95
C LEU A 25 -51.13 1.03 -30.75
N ASP A 26 -52.39 1.36 -31.03
CA ASP A 26 -52.84 2.70 -31.40
C ASP A 26 -52.91 3.75 -30.27
N ALA A 27 -52.87 5.02 -30.69
CA ALA A 27 -53.10 6.18 -29.84
C ALA A 27 -54.60 6.49 -29.65
N GLN A 28 -54.98 6.93 -28.46
CA GLN A 28 -56.25 7.61 -28.19
C GLN A 28 -56.03 8.96 -27.48
N PRO A 29 -56.94 9.95 -27.68
CA PRO A 29 -56.71 11.33 -27.23
C PRO A 29 -57.06 11.56 -25.76
N VAL A 30 -56.25 12.34 -25.07
CA VAL A 30 -56.44 12.73 -23.66
C VAL A 30 -57.15 14.09 -23.57
N GLN A 31 -58.16 14.20 -22.70
CA GLN A 31 -58.88 15.44 -22.40
C GLN A 31 -58.09 16.36 -21.44
N PRO A 32 -58.31 17.70 -21.46
CA PRO A 32 -57.50 18.64 -20.70
C PRO A 32 -57.90 18.72 -19.22
N VAL A 33 -56.91 18.70 -18.32
CA VAL A 33 -57.07 18.97 -16.89
C VAL A 33 -56.36 20.28 -16.53
N GLN A 34 -57.01 21.11 -15.70
CA GLN A 34 -56.56 22.44 -15.30
C GLN A 34 -55.37 22.41 -14.30
N PRO A 35 -54.58 23.49 -14.19
CA PRO A 35 -53.32 23.47 -13.45
C PRO A 35 -53.51 23.50 -11.92
N ALA A 36 -52.96 22.50 -11.24
CA ALA A 36 -52.80 22.51 -9.78
C ALA A 36 -51.53 23.28 -9.37
N GLN A 37 -51.61 24.02 -8.27
CA GLN A 37 -50.57 24.94 -7.82
C GLN A 37 -49.33 24.21 -7.28
N SER A 38 -48.14 24.75 -7.58
CA SER A 38 -46.85 24.18 -7.18
C SER A 38 -46.58 24.36 -5.68
N ALA A 39 -46.68 23.29 -4.91
CA ALA A 39 -46.13 23.24 -3.55
C ALA A 39 -44.62 22.99 -3.60
N GLN A 40 -43.84 23.87 -2.95
CA GLN A 40 -42.39 23.69 -2.80
C GLN A 40 -42.09 22.49 -1.88
N PRO A 41 -41.12 21.62 -2.20
CA PRO A 41 -40.66 20.60 -1.28
C PRO A 41 -39.87 21.24 -0.12
N ALA A 42 -40.28 20.96 1.12
CA ALA A 42 -39.62 21.48 2.30
C ALA A 42 -38.20 20.90 2.47
N ARG A 43 -37.23 21.74 2.84
CA ARG A 43 -35.87 21.33 3.19
C ARG A 43 -35.90 20.37 4.39
N LEU A 44 -35.43 19.14 4.21
CA LEU A 44 -35.08 18.23 5.31
C LEU A 44 -33.61 18.47 5.73
N PRO A 45 -33.27 18.39 7.03
CA PRO A 45 -31.87 18.38 7.47
C PRO A 45 -31.11 17.19 6.90
N TYR A 46 -29.86 17.38 6.50
CA TYR A 46 -29.00 16.30 6.03
C TYR A 46 -28.83 15.22 7.13
N PRO A 47 -29.03 13.92 6.82
CA PRO A 47 -28.77 12.87 7.78
C PRO A 47 -27.28 12.74 8.08
N HIS A 48 -26.92 12.59 9.35
CA HIS A 48 -25.56 12.20 9.75
C HIS A 48 -25.20 10.84 9.13
N ASP A 49 -24.02 10.74 8.52
CA ASP A 49 -23.53 9.48 7.95
C ASP A 49 -23.28 8.45 9.05
N ALA A 50 -24.14 7.43 9.12
CA ALA A 50 -24.11 6.37 10.14
C ALA A 50 -22.86 5.46 10.10
N ALA A 51 -21.95 5.69 9.15
CA ALA A 51 -20.68 5.00 9.00
C ALA A 51 -19.59 5.46 9.98
N PHE A 52 -19.73 6.67 10.56
CA PHE A 52 -18.80 7.22 11.53
C PHE A 52 -19.44 7.23 12.93
N PRO A 53 -18.77 6.67 13.95
CA PRO A 53 -19.19 6.81 15.35
C PRO A 53 -19.39 8.28 15.75
N LYS A 54 -20.52 8.59 16.40
CA LYS A 54 -20.79 9.95 16.90
C LYS A 54 -19.81 10.31 18.02
N LEU A 55 -19.06 11.40 17.83
CA LEU A 55 -18.37 12.09 18.91
C LEU A 55 -19.36 12.97 19.69
N GLU A 56 -19.93 12.44 20.78
CA GLU A 56 -20.79 13.25 21.67
C GLU A 56 -19.99 14.33 22.42
N ASN A 57 -18.71 14.09 22.70
CA ASN A 57 -17.79 15.10 23.23
C ASN A 57 -16.32 14.74 22.90
N ILE A 58 -15.56 15.65 22.30
CA ILE A 58 -14.13 15.46 21.98
C ILE A 58 -13.28 15.16 23.24
N ASN A 59 -13.73 15.63 24.41
CA ASN A 59 -13.08 15.32 25.68
C ASN A 59 -13.20 13.83 26.09
N GLN A 60 -14.14 13.05 25.54
CA GLN A 60 -14.21 11.61 25.79
C GLN A 60 -13.08 10.85 25.09
N VAL A 61 -12.69 11.25 23.87
CA VAL A 61 -11.47 10.71 23.21
C VAL A 61 -10.23 11.11 24.00
N LEU A 62 -10.19 12.36 24.48
CA LEU A 62 -9.12 12.86 25.35
C LEU A 62 -9.01 12.03 26.64
N GLN A 63 -10.14 11.72 27.29
CA GLN A 63 -10.20 10.91 28.50
C GLN A 63 -9.90 9.43 28.26
N ALA A 64 -10.31 8.85 27.12
CA ALA A 64 -10.00 7.45 26.79
C ALA A 64 -8.48 7.22 26.61
N GLN A 65 -7.77 8.18 25.98
CA GLN A 65 -6.31 8.14 25.87
C GLN A 65 -5.58 8.57 27.17
N GLN A 66 -6.09 9.57 27.88
CA GLN A 66 -5.54 9.93 29.20
C GLN A 66 -5.71 8.79 30.22
N ALA A 67 -6.77 8.00 30.13
CA ALA A 67 -6.94 6.80 30.94
C ALA A 67 -5.86 5.73 30.63
N GLN A 68 -5.46 5.56 29.36
CA GLN A 68 -4.34 4.68 29.00
C GLN A 68 -3.00 5.19 29.58
N GLN A 69 -2.73 6.49 29.51
CA GLN A 69 -1.54 7.09 30.13
C GLN A 69 -1.59 7.02 31.67
N ALA A 70 -2.75 7.21 32.30
CA ALA A 70 -2.93 7.12 33.74
C ALA A 70 -2.84 5.67 34.26
N LEU A 71 -3.24 4.68 33.47
CA LEU A 71 -3.04 3.25 33.79
C LEU A 71 -1.55 2.86 33.74
N GLN A 72 -0.76 3.47 32.87
CA GLN A 72 0.70 3.31 32.87
C GLN A 72 1.35 4.05 34.05
N ALA A 73 0.89 5.26 34.39
CA ALA A 73 1.43 6.05 35.50
C ALA A 73 1.10 5.46 36.90
N ASN A 74 -0.07 4.85 37.09
CA ASN A 74 -0.48 4.30 38.39
C ASN A 74 0.32 3.05 38.84
N HIS A 75 1.13 2.44 37.97
CA HIS A 75 2.05 1.38 38.37
C HIS A 75 3.35 1.88 39.02
N ALA A 76 3.57 3.21 39.09
CA ALA A 76 4.84 3.81 39.51
C ALA A 76 4.90 4.34 40.97
N LEU A 77 3.94 3.99 41.84
CA LEU A 77 3.89 4.46 43.23
C LEU A 77 4.01 3.34 44.27
N THR A 78 5.21 2.77 44.37
CA THR A 78 5.63 1.93 45.52
C THR A 78 6.99 2.44 46.01
N PRO A 79 7.20 2.70 47.32
CA PRO A 79 8.44 3.30 47.81
C PRO A 79 9.65 2.35 47.65
N PRO A 80 10.84 2.85 47.27
CA PRO A 80 11.96 2.00 46.92
C PRO A 80 12.65 1.42 48.16
N LEU A 81 12.66 0.09 48.28
CA LEU A 81 13.60 -0.64 49.14
C LEU A 81 14.94 -0.78 48.41
N ALA A 82 16.03 -0.37 49.07
CA ALA A 82 17.35 -0.32 48.47
C ALA A 82 17.99 -1.72 48.34
N GLN A 83 18.32 -2.15 47.10
CA GLN A 83 19.31 -3.21 46.79
C GLN A 83 19.65 -3.25 45.27
N PRO A 84 20.67 -4.02 44.79
CA PRO A 84 21.90 -3.40 44.32
C PRO A 84 22.13 -3.44 42.79
N VAL A 85 22.95 -2.50 42.31
CA VAL A 85 23.30 -2.30 40.89
C VAL A 85 24.17 -3.44 40.33
N LYS A 86 23.77 -4.03 39.19
CA LYS A 86 24.62 -4.87 38.34
C LYS A 86 25.21 -4.03 37.19
N PRO A 87 26.54 -3.93 37.03
CA PRO A 87 27.15 -3.21 35.90
C PRO A 87 27.31 -4.13 34.68
N ASN A 88 26.78 -3.73 33.51
CA ASN A 88 26.98 -4.43 32.24
C ASN A 88 27.99 -3.69 31.35
N ARG A 89 29.28 -4.04 31.49
CA ARG A 89 30.39 -3.77 30.55
C ARG A 89 31.58 -4.56 31.09
N LEU A 90 32.26 -5.41 30.30
CA LEU A 90 33.48 -6.08 30.80
C LEU A 90 34.50 -5.01 31.21
N ARG A 91 34.78 -4.90 32.52
CA ARG A 91 35.72 -3.92 33.05
C ARG A 91 37.12 -4.53 33.01
N LYS A 92 38.12 -3.69 32.73
CA LYS A 92 39.53 -4.06 32.84
C LYS A 92 39.78 -4.58 34.27
N ALA A 93 40.32 -5.79 34.40
CA ALA A 93 40.69 -6.36 35.71
C ALA A 93 41.59 -5.39 36.52
N CYS A 94 41.43 -5.36 37.84
CA CYS A 94 42.22 -4.47 38.70
C CYS A 94 43.72 -4.81 38.63
N ASP A 95 44.58 -3.83 38.95
CA ASP A 95 46.01 -3.96 38.74
C ASP A 95 46.62 -5.11 39.56
N SER A 96 46.17 -5.27 40.80
CA SER A 96 46.57 -6.37 41.70
C SER A 96 46.16 -7.76 41.20
N CYS A 97 45.01 -7.93 40.53
CA CYS A 97 44.65 -9.21 39.92
C CYS A 97 45.37 -9.42 38.57
N SER A 98 45.54 -8.35 37.78
CA SER A 98 46.24 -8.37 36.49
C SER A 98 47.72 -8.73 36.62
N ILE A 99 48.43 -8.14 37.60
CA ILE A 99 49.85 -8.43 37.88
C ILE A 99 50.03 -9.88 38.33
N ARG A 100 49.13 -10.37 39.19
CA ARG A 100 49.15 -11.76 39.70
C ARG A 100 48.57 -12.79 38.71
N LYS A 101 48.04 -12.35 37.56
CA LYS A 101 47.37 -13.17 36.53
C LYS A 101 46.23 -14.05 37.07
N VAL A 102 45.49 -13.55 38.07
CA VAL A 102 44.31 -14.23 38.65
C VAL A 102 43.02 -13.60 38.15
N LYS A 103 41.92 -14.37 38.15
CA LYS A 103 40.60 -13.87 37.72
C LYS A 103 40.11 -12.79 38.70
N CYS A 104 39.85 -11.59 38.18
CA CYS A 104 39.18 -10.53 38.92
C CYS A 104 37.66 -10.76 38.84
N ASP A 105 36.95 -10.55 39.94
CA ASP A 105 35.49 -10.67 40.03
C ASP A 105 34.75 -9.34 39.79
N GLU A 106 35.49 -8.27 39.47
CA GLU A 106 34.98 -6.96 39.01
C GLU A 106 33.96 -6.26 39.95
N SER A 107 33.81 -6.75 41.19
CA SER A 107 32.79 -6.35 42.18
C SER A 107 32.96 -4.95 42.80
N GLY A 108 33.62 -4.03 42.09
CA GLY A 108 34.06 -2.71 42.59
C GLY A 108 35.40 -2.75 43.34
N PRO A 109 36.02 -1.59 43.60
CA PRO A 109 37.20 -1.51 44.49
C PRO A 109 36.76 -1.51 45.96
N PRO A 110 37.26 -2.42 46.82
CA PRO A 110 38.12 -3.57 46.52
C PRO A 110 37.37 -4.84 46.07
N CYS A 111 37.90 -5.52 45.05
CA CYS A 111 37.36 -6.79 44.56
C CYS A 111 37.64 -7.93 45.55
N ARG A 112 36.85 -9.03 45.57
CA ARG A 112 36.99 -10.07 46.62
C ARG A 112 38.38 -10.69 46.67
N ALA A 113 39.03 -10.87 45.52
CA ALA A 113 40.39 -11.40 45.43
C ALA A 113 41.49 -10.45 45.96
N CYS A 114 41.16 -9.17 46.17
CA CYS A 114 42.01 -8.21 46.89
C CYS A 114 41.63 -8.12 48.37
N VAL A 115 40.33 -8.16 48.71
CA VAL A 115 39.84 -8.17 50.10
C VAL A 115 40.37 -9.39 50.87
N ALA A 116 40.23 -10.59 50.31
CA ALA A 116 40.66 -11.85 50.95
C ALA A 116 42.18 -11.97 51.15
N LEU A 117 42.95 -11.03 50.61
CA LEU A 117 44.41 -10.98 50.71
C LEU A 117 44.89 -9.64 51.31
N GLU A 118 43.97 -8.80 51.80
CA GLU A 118 44.22 -7.51 52.45
C GLU A 118 45.16 -6.54 51.69
N ILE A 119 45.14 -6.60 50.34
CA ILE A 119 45.97 -5.72 49.50
C ILE A 119 45.16 -4.65 48.76
N PRO A 120 45.76 -3.48 48.44
CA PRO A 120 45.09 -2.44 47.66
C PRO A 120 44.59 -2.94 46.30
N CYS A 121 43.41 -2.47 45.93
CA CYS A 121 42.71 -2.82 44.70
C CYS A 121 42.54 -1.57 43.81
N THR A 122 43.60 -1.22 43.10
CA THR A 122 43.68 -0.03 42.25
C THR A 122 43.43 -0.33 40.77
N PHE A 123 43.12 0.72 40.00
CA PHE A 123 42.94 0.68 38.54
C PHE A 123 43.81 1.73 37.81
N ASP A 124 44.74 2.36 38.54
CA ASP A 124 45.45 3.59 38.16
C ASP A 124 46.54 3.36 37.11
N ARG A 125 46.83 2.10 36.73
CA ARG A 125 47.86 1.78 35.75
C ARG A 125 47.54 2.36 34.36
N PRO A 126 48.33 3.31 33.86
CA PRO A 126 48.08 3.95 32.57
C PRO A 126 48.21 2.95 31.42
N SER A 127 47.30 3.05 30.46
CA SER A 127 47.29 2.19 29.27
C SER A 127 48.42 2.57 28.31
N ARG A 128 49.60 1.96 28.49
CA ARG A 128 50.70 2.07 27.53
C ARG A 128 50.25 1.55 26.16
N ARG A 129 50.47 2.37 25.10
CA ARG A 129 50.32 1.93 23.71
C ARG A 129 51.18 0.67 23.49
N ARG A 130 50.65 -0.31 22.76
CA ARG A 130 51.41 -1.52 22.40
C ARG A 130 52.63 -1.11 21.55
N GLY A 131 53.72 -1.88 21.67
CA GLY A 131 54.98 -1.62 21.00
C GLY A 131 54.93 -1.79 19.46
N PRO A 132 56.09 -1.68 18.78
CA PRO A 132 56.16 -1.66 17.33
C PRO A 132 55.55 -2.90 16.65
N PRO A 133 55.05 -2.77 15.41
CA PRO A 133 54.25 -3.79 14.74
C PRO A 133 55.02 -5.11 14.52
N ASN A 134 54.26 -6.20 14.54
CA ASN A 134 54.79 -7.55 14.55
C ASN A 134 55.37 -7.95 13.17
N ARG A 135 56.70 -8.07 13.09
CA ARG A 135 57.50 -8.38 11.89
C ARG A 135 57.09 -9.68 11.16
N HIS A 136 56.32 -10.56 11.81
CA HIS A 136 55.80 -11.78 11.19
C HIS A 136 54.63 -11.53 10.21
N ALA A 137 53.93 -10.40 10.32
CA ALA A 137 52.80 -10.08 9.45
C ALA A 137 53.25 -9.61 8.04
N GLU A 138 54.37 -8.90 7.94
CA GLU A 138 54.89 -8.42 6.64
C GLU A 138 55.48 -9.56 5.79
N ALA A 139 56.10 -10.58 6.43
CA ALA A 139 56.68 -11.72 5.73
C ALA A 139 55.65 -12.56 4.96
N ILE A 140 54.40 -12.62 5.44
CA ILE A 140 53.30 -13.32 4.77
C ILE A 140 52.76 -12.50 3.59
N LYS A 141 52.74 -11.16 3.69
CA LYS A 141 52.29 -10.27 2.61
C LYS A 141 53.27 -10.24 1.43
N LYS A 142 54.58 -10.38 1.69
CA LYS A 142 55.61 -10.36 0.63
C LYS A 142 55.56 -11.61 -0.28
N ARG A 143 55.30 -12.80 0.28
CA ARG A 143 55.18 -14.06 -0.48
C ARG A 143 53.98 -14.15 -1.45
N ARG A 144 53.04 -13.19 -1.41
CA ARG A 144 51.91 -13.13 -2.36
C ARG A 144 52.15 -12.23 -3.57
N ILE A 145 53.28 -11.50 -3.60
CA ILE A 145 53.59 -10.57 -4.70
C ILE A 145 54.63 -11.19 -5.66
N ASP A 146 55.57 -11.98 -5.15
CA ASP A 146 56.62 -12.64 -5.94
C ASP A 146 56.14 -13.86 -6.77
N ALA A 147 54.81 -14.06 -6.90
CA ALA A 147 54.20 -15.24 -7.55
C ALA A 147 53.45 -14.90 -8.86
N ILE A 148 53.72 -13.73 -9.45
CA ILE A 148 53.04 -13.23 -10.67
C ILE A 148 53.94 -13.30 -11.92
N ASP A 149 55.28 -13.35 -11.78
CA ASP A 149 56.21 -13.46 -12.90
C ASP A 149 56.87 -14.86 -12.98
N SER A 150 56.34 -15.73 -13.84
CA SER A 150 57.08 -16.74 -14.64
C SER A 150 56.13 -17.65 -15.45
N GLU A 151 56.11 -17.49 -16.77
CA GLU A 151 55.54 -18.49 -17.68
C GLU A 151 56.54 -19.64 -17.91
N ALA A 152 56.07 -20.90 -17.92
CA ALA A 152 56.50 -21.94 -18.89
C ALA A 152 55.87 -23.34 -18.63
N SER A 153 55.06 -23.79 -19.59
CA SER A 153 54.82 -25.19 -20.01
C SER A 153 54.17 -26.23 -19.06
N PRO A 154 53.34 -27.17 -19.61
CA PRO A 154 52.48 -28.04 -18.80
C PRO A 154 53.08 -29.44 -18.53
N SER A 155 52.85 -29.96 -17.33
CA SER A 155 52.92 -31.40 -17.04
C SER A 155 51.54 -31.92 -16.64
N GLN A 156 51.09 -33.00 -17.28
CA GLN A 156 49.76 -33.57 -17.12
C GLN A 156 49.68 -34.33 -15.79
N SER A 157 49.02 -33.75 -14.78
CA SER A 157 48.64 -34.48 -13.56
C SER A 157 47.16 -34.91 -13.64
N PRO A 158 46.82 -36.16 -13.28
CA PRO A 158 45.42 -36.61 -13.26
C PRO A 158 44.59 -35.85 -12.22
N THR A 159 45.24 -35.25 -11.20
CA THR A 159 44.61 -34.38 -10.20
C THR A 159 43.94 -33.16 -10.83
N ASN A 160 44.55 -32.55 -11.86
CA ASN A 160 43.96 -31.38 -12.52
C ASN A 160 42.70 -31.76 -13.32
N ALA A 161 42.67 -32.94 -13.94
CA ALA A 161 41.47 -33.46 -14.60
C ALA A 161 40.36 -33.76 -13.59
N ALA A 162 40.69 -34.35 -12.43
CA ALA A 162 39.73 -34.56 -11.35
C ALA A 162 39.21 -33.24 -10.76
N HIS A 163 40.07 -32.23 -10.61
CA HIS A 163 39.67 -30.93 -10.07
C HIS A 163 38.83 -30.12 -11.06
N ALA A 164 39.12 -30.23 -12.37
CA ALA A 164 38.30 -29.67 -13.44
C ALA A 164 36.96 -30.40 -13.58
N LEU A 165 36.92 -31.72 -13.45
CA LEU A 165 35.68 -32.50 -13.41
C LEU A 165 34.84 -32.19 -12.16
N ALA A 166 35.47 -32.00 -11.00
CA ALA A 166 34.78 -31.54 -9.79
C ALA A 166 34.23 -30.11 -9.96
N GLN A 167 34.97 -29.21 -10.62
CA GLN A 167 34.47 -27.88 -10.96
C GLN A 167 33.32 -27.94 -11.98
N LEU A 168 33.37 -28.84 -12.97
CA LEU A 168 32.32 -29.07 -13.95
C LEU A 168 31.07 -29.78 -13.35
N GLN A 169 31.26 -30.61 -12.32
CA GLN A 169 30.16 -31.18 -11.54
C GLN A 169 29.53 -30.15 -10.60
N SER A 170 30.33 -29.22 -10.05
CA SER A 170 29.81 -28.03 -9.37
C SER A 170 29.27 -26.95 -10.32
N SER A 171 29.43 -27.13 -11.65
CA SER A 171 28.84 -26.30 -12.69
C SER A 171 27.63 -26.95 -13.35
N GLN A 172 26.88 -27.77 -12.62
CA GLN A 172 25.42 -27.64 -12.75
C GLN A 172 25.09 -26.20 -12.36
N PRO A 173 24.37 -25.41 -13.18
CA PRO A 173 23.94 -24.08 -12.77
C PRO A 173 23.13 -24.25 -11.48
N ALA A 174 23.59 -23.65 -10.38
CA ALA A 174 22.91 -23.74 -9.10
C ALA A 174 21.46 -23.33 -9.31
N HIS A 175 20.53 -24.27 -9.11
CA HIS A 175 19.16 -24.04 -9.54
C HIS A 175 18.57 -22.93 -8.68
N LEU A 176 18.29 -21.80 -9.33
CA LEU A 176 17.72 -20.64 -8.67
C LEU A 176 16.40 -21.09 -8.00
N SER A 177 16.26 -20.76 -6.72
CA SER A 177 15.20 -21.23 -5.85
C SER A 177 14.88 -20.19 -4.80
N ALA A 178 13.77 -20.38 -4.07
CA ALA A 178 13.40 -19.48 -2.99
C ALA A 178 14.43 -19.47 -1.84
N GLU A 179 15.17 -20.57 -1.67
CA GLU A 179 16.15 -20.75 -0.59
C GLU A 179 17.39 -19.84 -0.73
N GLU A 180 17.58 -19.19 -1.89
CA GLU A 180 18.51 -18.07 -2.02
C GLU A 180 18.12 -16.81 -1.21
N ILE A 181 16.86 -16.67 -0.81
CA ILE A 181 16.38 -15.53 -0.01
C ILE A 181 16.50 -15.86 1.49
N CYS A 182 15.92 -16.98 1.91
CA CYS A 182 15.81 -17.42 3.30
C CYS A 182 15.55 -18.92 3.35
N ALA A 183 15.84 -19.57 4.48
CA ALA A 183 15.46 -20.98 4.69
C ALA A 183 13.94 -21.17 4.64
N LEU A 184 13.47 -22.35 4.17
CA LEU A 184 12.05 -22.68 4.01
C LEU A 184 11.15 -22.37 5.23
N PRO A 185 11.56 -22.62 6.50
CA PRO A 185 10.72 -22.26 7.66
C PRO A 185 10.48 -20.76 7.79
N THR A 186 11.49 -19.94 7.50
CA THR A 186 11.37 -18.48 7.47
C THR A 186 10.50 -18.04 6.30
N LEU A 187 10.67 -18.62 5.11
CA LEU A 187 9.80 -18.32 3.95
C LEU A 187 8.33 -18.66 4.23
N ASN A 188 8.03 -19.80 4.86
CA ASN A 188 6.67 -20.16 5.27
C ASN A 188 6.05 -19.08 6.20
N ALA A 189 6.82 -18.58 7.16
CA ALA A 189 6.36 -17.51 8.06
C ALA A 189 6.12 -16.19 7.30
N LEU A 190 7.01 -15.82 6.36
CA LEU A 190 6.87 -14.62 5.53
C LEU A 190 5.69 -14.72 4.55
N ILE A 191 5.43 -15.89 3.96
CA ILE A 191 4.25 -16.14 3.10
C ILE A 191 2.96 -15.96 3.92
N ASN A 192 2.93 -16.48 5.15
CA ASN A 192 1.78 -16.29 6.04
C ASN A 192 1.58 -14.83 6.43
N ASP A 193 2.66 -14.09 6.73
CA ASP A 193 2.59 -12.65 6.98
C ASP A 193 2.11 -11.87 5.73
N PHE A 194 2.53 -12.26 4.51
CA PHE A 194 2.02 -11.65 3.27
C PHE A 194 0.50 -11.79 3.15
N PHE A 195 -0.05 -13.00 3.29
CA PHE A 195 -1.50 -13.23 3.20
C PHE A 195 -2.28 -12.61 4.38
N THR A 196 -1.63 -12.39 5.52
CA THR A 196 -2.24 -11.74 6.69
C THR A 196 -2.27 -10.21 6.56
N TYR A 197 -1.19 -9.59 6.05
CA TYR A 197 -0.96 -8.15 6.14
C TYR A 197 -1.05 -7.40 4.80
N ILE A 198 -0.68 -8.04 3.68
CA ILE A 198 -0.59 -7.39 2.36
C ILE A 198 -1.78 -7.77 1.47
N HIS A 199 -2.16 -9.05 1.46
CA HIS A 199 -3.28 -9.56 0.65
C HIS A 199 -4.63 -8.85 0.92
N PRO A 200 -4.99 -8.46 2.18
CA PRO A 200 -6.21 -7.67 2.41
C PRO A 200 -6.23 -6.30 1.71
N LEU A 201 -5.07 -5.77 1.31
CA LEU A 201 -4.90 -4.52 0.57
C LEU A 201 -4.73 -4.74 -0.94
N CYS A 202 -4.02 -5.81 -1.31
CA CYS A 202 -3.72 -6.24 -2.68
C CYS A 202 -4.12 -7.72 -2.83
N PRO A 203 -5.39 -8.04 -3.18
CA PRO A 203 -5.97 -9.38 -3.01
C PRO A 203 -5.54 -10.41 -4.08
N PHE A 204 -4.24 -10.50 -4.32
CA PHE A 204 -3.60 -11.46 -5.22
C PHE A 204 -2.20 -11.83 -4.66
N PRO A 205 -1.59 -12.95 -5.07
CA PRO A 205 -2.15 -14.01 -5.92
C PRO A 205 -3.31 -14.75 -5.23
N HIS A 206 -3.95 -15.64 -5.96
CA HIS A 206 -4.98 -16.52 -5.44
C HIS A 206 -4.41 -17.45 -4.36
N GLU A 207 -4.87 -17.32 -3.11
CA GLU A 207 -4.19 -17.91 -1.94
C GLU A 207 -4.09 -19.46 -1.99
N PRO A 208 -5.16 -20.22 -2.32
CA PRO A 208 -5.11 -21.69 -2.37
C PRO A 208 -4.14 -22.22 -3.42
N SER A 209 -4.22 -21.75 -4.66
CA SER A 209 -3.37 -22.24 -5.76
C SER A 209 -1.91 -21.81 -5.58
N PHE A 210 -1.66 -20.64 -4.98
CA PHE A 210 -0.30 -20.23 -4.61
C PHE A 210 0.30 -21.17 -3.54
N ARG A 211 -0.47 -21.50 -2.49
CA ARG A 211 -0.02 -22.40 -1.43
C ARG A 211 0.18 -23.84 -1.93
N GLU A 212 -0.65 -24.30 -2.86
CA GLU A 212 -0.45 -25.58 -3.55
C GLU A 212 0.82 -25.61 -4.40
N ALA A 213 1.07 -24.57 -5.23
CA ALA A 213 2.31 -24.46 -6.00
C ALA A 213 3.55 -24.41 -5.09
N TRP A 214 3.46 -23.71 -3.95
CA TRP A 214 4.52 -23.67 -2.95
C TRP A 214 4.79 -25.04 -2.31
N SER A 215 3.75 -25.79 -1.94
CA SER A 215 3.91 -27.13 -1.33
C SER A 215 4.54 -28.14 -2.30
N ARG A 216 4.32 -27.96 -3.61
CA ARG A 216 4.93 -28.73 -4.70
C ARG A 216 6.35 -28.29 -5.06
N ARG A 217 6.91 -27.27 -4.38
CA ARG A 217 8.21 -26.65 -4.71
C ARG A 217 8.28 -26.14 -6.16
N GLU A 218 7.21 -25.52 -6.65
CA GLU A 218 7.22 -24.89 -7.98
C GLU A 218 8.25 -23.75 -8.11
N ASP A 219 8.81 -23.25 -7.00
CA ASP A 219 9.97 -22.35 -7.02
C ASP A 219 11.21 -22.96 -7.69
N LEU A 220 11.28 -24.30 -7.78
CA LEU A 220 12.35 -25.04 -8.45
C LEU A 220 12.08 -25.33 -9.94
N THR A 221 10.90 -25.01 -10.47
CA THR A 221 10.52 -25.38 -11.85
C THR A 221 9.83 -24.28 -12.64
N ASN A 222 9.18 -23.34 -11.96
CA ASN A 222 8.37 -22.27 -12.54
C ASN A 222 9.01 -20.90 -12.23
N PRO A 223 9.76 -20.29 -13.18
CA PRO A 223 10.47 -19.04 -12.95
C PRO A 223 9.53 -17.86 -12.66
N SER A 224 8.33 -17.81 -13.26
CA SER A 224 7.34 -16.76 -12.96
C SER A 224 6.79 -16.90 -11.54
N PHE A 225 6.60 -18.13 -11.04
CA PHE A 225 6.20 -18.37 -9.65
C PHE A 225 7.31 -17.96 -8.65
N LEU A 226 8.58 -18.29 -8.93
CA LEU A 226 9.69 -17.83 -8.10
C LEU A 226 9.85 -16.30 -8.11
N ALA A 227 9.71 -15.66 -9.28
CA ALA A 227 9.74 -14.21 -9.40
C ALA A 227 8.61 -13.55 -8.60
N LEU A 228 7.40 -14.13 -8.67
CA LEU A 228 6.23 -13.71 -7.89
C LEU A 228 6.50 -13.83 -6.39
N LEU A 229 6.87 -15.01 -5.89
CA LEU A 229 7.21 -15.24 -4.48
C LEU A 229 8.28 -14.24 -4.00
N ALA A 230 9.37 -14.07 -4.75
CA ALA A 230 10.43 -13.14 -4.40
C ALA A 230 9.93 -11.68 -4.31
N SER A 231 9.06 -11.25 -5.23
CA SER A 231 8.45 -9.90 -5.19
C SER A 231 7.43 -9.74 -4.04
N MET A 232 6.68 -10.78 -3.68
CA MET A 232 5.78 -10.81 -2.52
C MET A 232 6.56 -10.62 -1.21
N ILE A 233 7.71 -11.28 -1.06
CA ILE A 233 8.58 -11.08 0.10
C ILE A 233 9.20 -9.67 0.07
N ALA A 234 9.66 -9.18 -1.09
CA ALA A 234 10.22 -7.84 -1.22
C ALA A 234 9.24 -6.74 -0.78
N VAL A 235 7.96 -6.82 -1.20
CA VAL A 235 6.96 -5.82 -0.81
C VAL A 235 6.55 -5.92 0.66
N LEU A 236 6.46 -7.14 1.22
CA LEU A 236 6.19 -7.35 2.65
C LEU A 236 7.29 -6.74 3.53
N VAL A 237 8.56 -6.98 3.18
CA VAL A 237 9.72 -6.46 3.93
C VAL A 237 9.82 -4.94 3.81
N ALA A 238 9.49 -4.36 2.66
CA ALA A 238 9.51 -2.91 2.46
C ALA A 238 8.37 -2.18 3.19
N SER A 239 7.15 -2.73 3.21
CA SER A 239 6.00 -2.09 3.88
C SER A 239 6.03 -2.29 5.39
N PHE A 240 6.32 -3.52 5.84
CA PHE A 240 6.14 -3.97 7.21
C PHE A 240 7.40 -4.60 7.83
N PRO A 241 8.57 -3.93 7.76
CA PRO A 241 9.89 -4.51 8.07
C PRO A 241 9.98 -5.21 9.43
N ARG A 242 9.37 -4.63 10.47
CA ARG A 242 9.45 -5.14 11.84
C ARG A 242 9.14 -6.63 11.99
N LYS A 243 8.19 -7.17 11.21
CA LYS A 243 7.73 -8.56 11.38
C LYS A 243 8.58 -9.62 10.66
N PRO A 244 8.97 -9.45 9.39
CA PRO A 244 10.03 -10.25 8.79
C PRO A 244 11.28 -10.37 9.66
N ARG A 245 11.70 -9.28 10.32
CA ARG A 245 12.85 -9.27 11.24
C ARG A 245 12.70 -10.15 12.50
N LEU A 246 11.47 -10.49 12.90
CA LEU A 246 11.22 -11.43 13.99
C LEU A 246 11.50 -12.88 13.55
N HIS A 247 11.21 -13.22 12.30
CA HIS A 247 11.41 -14.57 11.72
C HIS A 247 12.86 -14.86 11.31
N LEU A 248 13.70 -13.83 11.19
CA LEU A 248 15.14 -13.99 10.94
C LEU A 248 15.85 -14.50 12.19
N ASN A 249 16.68 -15.54 12.03
CA ASN A 249 17.57 -16.05 13.07
C ASN A 249 18.85 -15.21 13.20
N SER A 250 19.70 -15.45 14.21
CA SER A 250 20.92 -14.65 14.43
C SER A 250 21.88 -14.64 13.22
N GLN A 251 21.99 -15.73 12.48
CA GLN A 251 22.88 -15.83 11.31
C GLN A 251 22.36 -14.99 10.13
N THR A 252 21.08 -15.14 9.77
CA THR A 252 20.42 -14.35 8.71
C THR A 252 20.30 -12.86 9.06
N ARG A 253 20.24 -12.50 10.34
CA ARG A 253 20.35 -11.08 10.81
C ARG A 253 21.73 -10.47 10.53
N HIS A 254 22.80 -11.26 10.49
CA HIS A 254 24.14 -10.77 10.11
C HIS A 254 24.31 -10.66 8.60
N GLU A 255 23.61 -11.49 7.82
CA GLU A 255 23.54 -11.39 6.36
C GLU A 255 22.72 -10.17 5.90
N TYR A 256 21.63 -9.86 6.61
CA TYR A 256 20.73 -8.73 6.32
C TYR A 256 20.81 -7.63 7.40
N PRO A 257 21.82 -6.73 7.33
CA PRO A 257 22.06 -5.70 8.36
C PRO A 257 20.90 -4.71 8.54
N ASN A 258 20.08 -4.52 7.50
CA ASN A 258 18.84 -3.74 7.53
C ASN A 258 17.79 -4.39 6.61
N HIS A 259 16.55 -3.89 6.65
CA HIS A 259 15.47 -4.41 5.81
C HIS A 259 15.72 -4.26 4.31
N LEU A 260 16.40 -3.18 3.90
CA LEU A 260 16.72 -2.92 2.49
C LEU A 260 17.64 -3.99 1.88
N ALA A 261 18.60 -4.52 2.63
CA ALA A 261 19.46 -5.61 2.17
C ALA A 261 18.66 -6.88 1.81
N LEU A 262 17.62 -7.20 2.59
CA LEU A 262 16.71 -8.31 2.29
C LEU A 262 15.80 -7.99 1.09
N VAL A 263 15.29 -6.74 0.99
CA VAL A 263 14.52 -6.28 -0.17
C VAL A 263 15.34 -6.39 -1.46
N ASP A 264 16.60 -5.97 -1.45
CA ASP A 264 17.48 -6.02 -2.61
C ASP A 264 17.87 -7.46 -2.97
N LYS A 265 18.06 -8.37 -2.00
CA LYS A 265 18.24 -9.80 -2.30
C LYS A 265 16.98 -10.43 -2.91
N CYS A 266 15.79 -10.09 -2.42
CA CYS A 266 14.54 -10.52 -3.04
C CYS A 266 14.40 -10.00 -4.49
N ARG A 267 14.83 -8.76 -4.74
CA ARG A 267 14.85 -8.16 -6.09
C ARG A 267 15.87 -8.82 -7.02
N ASP A 268 17.06 -9.19 -6.53
CA ASP A 268 18.06 -9.98 -7.29
C ASP A 268 17.47 -11.33 -7.73
N VAL A 269 16.91 -12.10 -6.79
CA VAL A 269 16.29 -13.40 -7.07
C VAL A 269 15.14 -13.26 -8.06
N CYS A 270 14.28 -12.25 -7.89
CA CYS A 270 13.18 -11.94 -8.81
C CYS A 270 13.69 -11.58 -10.22
N ALA A 271 14.70 -10.72 -10.33
CA ALA A 271 15.28 -10.31 -11.61
C ALA A 271 15.98 -11.45 -12.34
N ARG A 272 16.67 -12.34 -11.61
CA ARG A 272 17.31 -13.54 -12.15
C ARG A 272 16.29 -14.61 -12.56
N ALA A 273 15.20 -14.76 -11.82
CA ALA A 273 14.11 -15.69 -12.14
C ALA A 273 13.33 -15.24 -13.39
N ARG A 274 13.02 -13.94 -13.50
CA ARG A 274 12.55 -13.33 -14.76
C ARG A 274 13.57 -13.55 -15.86
N GLY A 275 14.81 -13.11 -15.68
CA GLY A 275 15.88 -13.21 -16.68
C GLY A 275 15.68 -12.30 -17.90
N PRO A 276 16.65 -12.27 -18.84
CA PRO A 276 16.56 -11.44 -20.03
C PRO A 276 15.43 -11.89 -20.97
N GLY A 277 14.85 -10.93 -21.70
CA GLY A 277 13.81 -11.18 -22.72
C GLY A 277 12.53 -11.82 -22.19
N TYR A 278 12.23 -11.71 -20.89
CA TYR A 278 11.11 -12.45 -20.29
C TYR A 278 9.73 -12.02 -20.81
N LEU A 279 9.59 -10.76 -21.23
CA LEU A 279 8.37 -10.22 -21.85
C LEU A 279 8.05 -10.85 -23.22
N ASP A 280 9.07 -11.37 -23.92
CA ASP A 280 8.92 -12.00 -25.25
C ASP A 280 8.64 -13.51 -25.17
N ARG A 281 8.49 -14.07 -23.95
CA ARG A 281 8.31 -15.51 -23.76
C ARG A 281 6.86 -15.94 -24.02
N PRO A 282 6.64 -17.10 -24.68
CA PRO A 282 5.30 -17.66 -24.84
C PRO A 282 4.65 -18.08 -23.51
N SER A 283 5.43 -18.18 -22.42
CA SER A 283 4.97 -18.49 -21.07
C SER A 283 4.60 -17.25 -20.24
N LEU A 284 4.62 -16.04 -20.81
CA LEU A 284 4.23 -14.80 -20.12
C LEU A 284 2.78 -14.93 -19.62
N ASN A 285 2.55 -14.72 -18.33
CA ASN A 285 1.29 -15.01 -17.67
C ASN A 285 0.94 -13.97 -16.59
N VAL A 286 -0.19 -14.16 -15.91
CA VAL A 286 -0.71 -13.19 -14.92
C VAL A 286 0.22 -13.01 -13.71
N TYR A 287 1.03 -14.01 -13.33
CA TYR A 287 2.01 -13.86 -12.25
C TYR A 287 3.12 -12.87 -12.61
N ASP A 288 3.46 -12.71 -13.89
CA ASP A 288 4.43 -11.71 -14.31
C ASP A 288 3.87 -10.29 -14.08
N ALA A 289 2.57 -10.06 -14.34
CA ALA A 289 1.89 -8.80 -13.99
C ALA A 289 1.81 -8.56 -12.47
N CYS A 290 1.43 -9.58 -11.68
CA CYS A 290 1.44 -9.51 -10.21
C CYS A 290 2.84 -9.11 -9.69
N THR A 291 3.88 -9.73 -10.25
CA THR A 291 5.28 -9.47 -9.91
C THR A 291 5.66 -8.02 -10.21
N SER A 292 5.26 -7.48 -11.37
CA SER A 292 5.49 -6.07 -11.72
C SER A 292 4.78 -5.15 -10.72
N TYR A 293 3.51 -5.42 -10.38
CA TYR A 293 2.81 -4.64 -9.36
C TYR A 293 3.58 -4.61 -8.03
N PHE A 294 4.00 -5.77 -7.51
CA PHE A 294 4.71 -5.83 -6.24
C PHE A 294 6.06 -5.14 -6.28
N LEU A 295 6.87 -5.33 -7.34
CA LEU A 295 8.14 -4.61 -7.50
C LEU A 295 7.94 -3.08 -7.58
N GLY A 296 6.86 -2.62 -8.22
CA GLY A 296 6.47 -1.21 -8.24
C GLY A 296 6.12 -0.70 -6.84
N LEU A 297 5.27 -1.43 -6.12
CA LEU A 297 4.85 -1.09 -4.75
C LEU A 297 6.03 -1.14 -3.75
N THR A 298 6.95 -2.10 -3.87
CA THR A 298 8.24 -2.07 -3.15
C THR A 298 8.97 -0.76 -3.43
N GLY A 299 9.03 -0.35 -4.71
CA GLY A 299 9.60 0.92 -5.14
C GLY A 299 8.99 2.14 -4.44
N ALA A 300 7.68 2.18 -4.25
CA ALA A 300 7.02 3.24 -3.46
C ALA A 300 7.52 3.26 -2.00
N TYR A 301 7.50 2.11 -1.31
CA TYR A 301 7.85 2.03 0.11
C TYR A 301 9.33 2.34 0.40
N VAL A 302 10.24 2.14 -0.57
CA VAL A 302 11.67 2.52 -0.45
C VAL A 302 12.01 3.86 -1.12
N PHE A 303 10.99 4.66 -1.45
CA PHE A 303 11.07 6.00 -2.07
C PHE A 303 11.74 6.05 -3.47
N GLN A 304 11.72 4.93 -4.21
CA GLN A 304 12.23 4.77 -5.58
C GLN A 304 11.13 4.99 -6.63
N TRP A 305 10.62 6.22 -6.73
CA TRP A 305 9.47 6.59 -7.57
C TRP A 305 9.62 6.31 -9.07
N ARG A 306 10.84 6.41 -9.62
CA ARG A 306 11.09 5.98 -11.02
C ARG A 306 10.79 4.49 -11.22
N GLN A 307 11.14 3.65 -10.25
CA GLN A 307 10.93 2.21 -10.31
C GLN A 307 9.44 1.85 -10.14
N LEU A 308 8.75 2.54 -9.22
CA LEU A 308 7.28 2.47 -9.09
C LEU A 308 6.58 2.69 -10.43
N ARG A 309 6.90 3.79 -11.13
CA ARG A 309 6.29 4.14 -12.41
C ARG A 309 6.53 3.09 -13.49
N LEU A 310 7.79 2.69 -13.68
CA LEU A 310 8.15 1.71 -14.72
C LEU A 310 7.45 0.37 -14.51
N TYR A 311 7.41 -0.15 -13.28
CA TYR A 311 6.79 -1.44 -13.01
C TYR A 311 5.25 -1.40 -12.95
N LEU A 312 4.62 -0.30 -12.55
CA LEU A 312 3.16 -0.16 -12.69
C LEU A 312 2.73 -0.03 -14.17
N ALA A 313 3.52 0.66 -15.00
CA ALA A 313 3.30 0.73 -16.44
C ALA A 313 3.52 -0.64 -17.12
N GLU A 314 4.56 -1.38 -16.72
CA GLU A 314 4.81 -2.77 -17.14
C GLU A 314 3.64 -3.69 -16.76
N CYS A 315 3.15 -3.60 -15.51
CA CYS A 315 1.99 -4.34 -15.03
C CYS A 315 0.74 -4.10 -15.90
N LEU A 316 0.38 -2.83 -16.15
CA LEU A 316 -0.74 -2.49 -17.04
C LEU A 316 -0.52 -3.00 -18.47
N THR A 317 0.72 -2.99 -18.95
CA THR A 317 1.07 -3.47 -20.29
C THR A 317 0.88 -4.98 -20.40
N ILE A 318 1.31 -5.76 -19.40
CA ILE A 318 1.10 -7.22 -19.35
C ILE A 318 -0.40 -7.54 -19.22
N ILE A 319 -1.15 -6.88 -18.33
CA ILE A 319 -2.62 -7.07 -18.23
C ILE A 319 -3.34 -6.72 -19.54
N ARG A 320 -2.83 -5.74 -20.30
CA ARG A 320 -3.35 -5.38 -21.62
C ARG A 320 -3.00 -6.42 -22.68
N SER A 321 -1.76 -6.88 -22.78
CA SER A 321 -1.33 -7.88 -23.77
C SER A 321 -1.98 -9.24 -23.57
N LEU A 322 -2.16 -9.68 -22.31
CA LEU A 322 -2.86 -10.91 -21.96
C LEU A 322 -4.39 -10.84 -22.20
N GLY A 323 -4.95 -9.67 -22.53
CA GLY A 323 -6.39 -9.47 -22.73
C GLY A 323 -7.23 -9.37 -21.44
N LEU A 324 -6.60 -9.52 -20.26
CA LEU A 324 -7.26 -9.61 -18.94
C LEU A 324 -7.97 -8.32 -18.46
N HIS A 325 -7.91 -7.25 -19.25
CA HIS A 325 -8.63 -6.00 -19.04
C HIS A 325 -10.01 -5.96 -19.72
N LYS A 326 -10.34 -6.94 -20.57
CA LYS A 326 -11.60 -6.97 -21.30
C LYS A 326 -12.77 -7.44 -20.40
N PRO A 327 -14.01 -6.97 -20.64
CA PRO A 327 -15.16 -7.36 -19.83
C PRO A 327 -15.62 -8.80 -20.10
N ASP A 328 -15.58 -9.22 -21.36
CA ASP A 328 -16.03 -10.52 -21.85
C ASP A 328 -14.86 -11.49 -22.05
N LEU A 329 -15.20 -12.78 -22.20
CA LEU A 329 -14.30 -13.90 -22.55
C LEU A 329 -13.77 -13.83 -24.00
N GLN A 330 -13.38 -12.64 -24.47
CA GLN A 330 -12.49 -12.54 -25.63
C GLN A 330 -11.12 -13.09 -25.22
N GLY A 331 -10.77 -14.25 -25.79
CA GLY A 331 -9.49 -14.90 -25.56
C GLY A 331 -8.29 -14.02 -25.91
N TYR A 332 -7.12 -14.53 -25.52
CA TYR A 332 -5.80 -13.91 -25.69
C TYR A 332 -5.67 -13.16 -27.02
N THR A 333 -5.31 -11.87 -26.99
CA THR A 333 -5.03 -11.14 -28.23
C THR A 333 -3.62 -11.51 -28.68
N TYR A 334 -3.53 -12.42 -29.65
CA TYR A 334 -2.25 -12.94 -30.15
C TYR A 334 -1.29 -11.79 -30.51
N LEU A 335 -0.09 -11.79 -29.92
CA LEU A 335 0.96 -10.81 -30.19
C LEU A 335 1.35 -10.86 -31.68
N GLY A 336 0.76 -9.98 -32.48
CA GLY A 336 0.91 -9.96 -33.95
C GLY A 336 -0.41 -9.83 -34.74
N GLY A 337 -1.58 -10.02 -34.10
CA GLY A 337 -2.88 -9.81 -34.73
C GLY A 337 -3.22 -8.32 -34.90
N VAL A 338 -3.17 -7.80 -36.13
CA VAL A 338 -3.67 -6.44 -36.43
C VAL A 338 -5.21 -6.43 -36.31
N PRO A 339 -5.81 -5.48 -35.57
CA PRO A 339 -7.25 -5.29 -35.62
C PRO A 339 -7.69 -4.94 -37.05
N ASN A 340 -8.77 -5.56 -37.53
CA ASN A 340 -9.46 -5.10 -38.73
C ASN A 340 -9.88 -3.63 -38.56
N ALA A 341 -10.15 -2.91 -39.66
CA ALA A 341 -10.35 -1.46 -39.70
C ALA A 341 -11.50 -0.88 -38.83
N TRP A 342 -12.24 -1.72 -38.10
CA TRP A 342 -13.27 -1.35 -37.12
C TRP A 342 -12.91 -1.73 -35.67
N GLY A 343 -11.62 -1.98 -35.39
CA GLY A 343 -11.13 -2.33 -34.04
C GLY A 343 -11.47 -3.77 -33.62
N SER A 344 -11.15 -4.12 -32.37
CA SER A 344 -11.38 -5.46 -31.79
C SER A 344 -12.86 -5.82 -31.58
N ASN A 345 -13.77 -4.91 -31.91
CA ASN A 345 -15.20 -5.02 -31.63
C ASN A 345 -16.04 -4.99 -32.92
N GLY A 346 -15.40 -5.00 -34.10
CA GLY A 346 -16.11 -5.08 -35.37
C GLY A 346 -16.81 -6.44 -35.54
N PRO A 347 -17.94 -6.51 -36.27
CA PRO A 347 -18.71 -7.75 -36.46
C PRO A 347 -17.94 -8.91 -37.13
N ASN A 348 -16.77 -8.62 -37.72
CA ASN A 348 -15.87 -9.58 -38.34
C ASN A 348 -14.52 -9.69 -37.60
N TYR A 349 -14.45 -9.33 -36.31
CA TYR A 349 -13.27 -9.62 -35.48
C TYR A 349 -13.35 -11.05 -34.95
N ASP A 350 -12.87 -12.00 -35.75
CA ASP A 350 -12.67 -13.39 -35.32
C ASP A 350 -11.42 -13.45 -34.42
N GLY A 351 -11.55 -12.90 -33.21
CA GLY A 351 -10.57 -13.11 -32.14
C GLY A 351 -10.46 -14.60 -31.86
N SER A 352 -9.24 -15.11 -31.73
CA SER A 352 -8.94 -16.55 -31.65
C SER A 352 -9.87 -17.27 -30.67
N ARG A 353 -10.76 -18.12 -31.21
CA ARG A 353 -11.87 -18.78 -30.49
C ARG A 353 -11.43 -19.91 -29.57
N GLU A 354 -10.15 -19.97 -29.21
CA GLU A 354 -9.53 -21.06 -28.46
C GLU A 354 -8.96 -20.57 -27.12
N ALA A 355 -9.16 -21.40 -26.10
CA ALA A 355 -8.94 -21.13 -24.67
C ALA A 355 -9.89 -20.09 -24.03
N LYS A 356 -11.00 -20.59 -23.46
CA LYS A 356 -11.70 -19.90 -22.37
C LYS A 356 -10.71 -19.76 -21.21
N ILE A 357 -10.41 -18.53 -20.82
CA ILE A 357 -9.54 -18.22 -19.67
C ILE A 357 -10.15 -18.86 -18.40
N ASP A 358 -9.31 -19.47 -17.57
CA ASP A 358 -9.75 -20.08 -16.32
C ASP A 358 -10.15 -18.99 -15.29
N TYR A 359 -11.07 -19.32 -14.38
CA TYR A 359 -11.62 -18.29 -13.47
C TYR A 359 -10.60 -17.75 -12.46
N ILE A 360 -9.54 -18.49 -12.14
CA ILE A 360 -8.47 -18.00 -11.25
C ILE A 360 -7.67 -16.92 -11.99
N THR A 361 -7.24 -17.18 -13.22
CA THR A 361 -6.54 -16.19 -14.05
C THR A 361 -7.41 -14.96 -14.34
N GLU A 362 -8.71 -15.16 -14.62
CA GLU A 362 -9.69 -14.08 -14.83
C GLU A 362 -9.79 -13.15 -13.59
N GLU A 363 -9.97 -13.72 -12.40
CA GLU A 363 -10.10 -12.93 -11.18
C GLU A 363 -8.77 -12.30 -10.72
N ILE A 364 -7.63 -12.98 -10.84
CA ILE A 364 -6.32 -12.36 -10.58
C ILE A 364 -6.14 -11.15 -11.53
N GLY A 365 -6.43 -11.29 -12.82
CA GLY A 365 -6.30 -10.20 -13.80
C GLY A 365 -7.12 -8.96 -13.43
N ARG A 366 -8.38 -9.15 -13.05
CA ARG A 366 -9.26 -8.07 -12.56
C ARG A 366 -8.73 -7.42 -11.31
N ARG A 367 -8.33 -8.20 -10.31
CA ARG A 367 -7.83 -7.70 -9.03
C ARG A 367 -6.56 -6.87 -9.25
N VAL A 368 -5.59 -7.38 -10.00
CA VAL A 368 -4.35 -6.66 -10.37
C VAL A 368 -4.68 -5.34 -11.07
N PHE A 369 -5.54 -5.34 -12.09
CA PHE A 369 -5.95 -4.11 -12.78
C PHE A 369 -6.51 -3.07 -11.81
N TRP A 370 -7.46 -3.46 -10.97
CA TRP A 370 -8.13 -2.55 -10.05
C TRP A 370 -7.22 -2.07 -8.90
N THR A 371 -6.25 -2.88 -8.47
CA THR A 371 -5.26 -2.44 -7.47
C THR A 371 -4.25 -1.46 -8.09
N VAL A 372 -3.86 -1.63 -9.36
CA VAL A 372 -3.11 -0.58 -10.09
C VAL A 372 -3.95 0.69 -10.19
N PHE A 373 -5.24 0.59 -10.56
CA PHE A 373 -6.14 1.75 -10.65
C PHE A 373 -6.20 2.53 -9.33
N VAL A 374 -6.41 1.86 -8.20
CA VAL A 374 -6.42 2.49 -6.86
C VAL A 374 -5.06 3.13 -6.54
N GLY A 375 -3.95 2.47 -6.89
CA GLY A 375 -2.60 3.02 -6.73
C GLY A 375 -2.39 4.31 -7.54
N VAL A 376 -2.70 4.29 -8.84
CA VAL A 376 -2.59 5.45 -9.74
C VAL A 376 -3.48 6.59 -9.26
N ARG A 377 -4.73 6.32 -8.87
CA ARG A 377 -5.65 7.34 -8.34
C ARG A 377 -5.18 7.93 -7.01
N THR A 378 -4.56 7.12 -6.14
CA THR A 378 -3.92 7.61 -4.92
C THR A 378 -2.76 8.57 -5.25
N ILE A 379 -1.89 8.21 -6.19
CA ILE A 379 -0.76 9.05 -6.64
C ILE A 379 -1.28 10.40 -7.21
N GLN A 380 -2.34 10.36 -8.01
CA GLN A 380 -3.00 11.56 -8.56
C GLN A 380 -3.63 12.46 -7.48
N GLN A 381 -4.28 11.87 -6.46
CA GLN A 381 -4.83 12.66 -5.35
C GLN A 381 -3.74 13.34 -4.51
N LEU A 382 -2.56 12.70 -4.41
CA LEU A 382 -1.35 13.24 -3.78
C LEU A 382 -0.55 14.17 -4.72
N GLY A 383 -1.14 14.64 -5.82
CA GLY A 383 -0.61 15.68 -6.69
C GLY A 383 0.42 15.24 -7.74
N ALA A 384 0.78 13.95 -7.82
CA ALA A 384 1.64 13.42 -8.86
C ALA A 384 0.85 12.87 -10.06
N SER A 385 1.26 13.23 -11.27
CA SER A 385 0.68 12.68 -12.50
C SER A 385 1.80 12.23 -13.44
N PHE A 386 1.67 11.00 -13.94
CA PHE A 386 2.69 10.33 -14.75
C PHE A 386 2.03 9.78 -16.02
N GLY A 387 2.50 10.20 -17.19
CA GLY A 387 1.86 9.91 -18.49
C GLY A 387 1.78 8.41 -18.80
N GLU A 388 2.80 7.66 -18.39
CA GLU A 388 2.88 6.20 -18.51
C GLU A 388 1.89 5.43 -17.62
N LEU A 389 1.30 6.08 -16.61
CA LEU A 389 0.31 5.51 -15.70
C LEU A 389 -1.13 5.94 -16.02
N VAL A 390 -1.36 6.64 -17.13
CA VAL A 390 -2.70 7.09 -17.51
C VAL A 390 -3.61 5.89 -17.80
N ILE A 391 -4.70 5.80 -17.03
CA ILE A 391 -5.81 4.88 -17.28
C ILE A 391 -6.96 5.71 -17.86
N ALA A 392 -7.33 5.42 -19.10
CA ALA A 392 -8.41 6.09 -19.81
C ALA A 392 -9.77 5.87 -19.08
N PRO A 393 -10.67 6.86 -19.08
CA PRO A 393 -12.06 6.68 -18.68
C PRO A 393 -12.76 5.59 -19.50
N ALA A 394 -13.72 4.90 -18.88
CA ALA A 394 -14.56 3.94 -19.59
C ALA A 394 -15.33 4.64 -20.73
N THR A 395 -15.32 4.03 -21.92
CA THR A 395 -16.17 4.41 -23.06
C THR A 395 -17.05 3.24 -23.47
N PRO A 396 -18.13 3.44 -24.25
CA PRO A 396 -18.94 2.32 -24.77
C PRO A 396 -18.15 1.34 -25.65
N SER A 397 -17.07 1.79 -26.29
CA SER A 397 -16.15 0.97 -27.09
C SER A 397 -15.05 0.30 -26.26
N GLU A 398 -14.59 0.97 -25.20
CA GLU A 398 -13.53 0.50 -24.30
C GLU A 398 -14.00 0.66 -22.84
N PRO A 399 -14.85 -0.25 -22.34
CA PRO A 399 -15.23 -0.27 -20.94
C PRO A 399 -14.06 -0.72 -20.06
N LEU A 400 -14.05 -0.27 -18.81
CA LEU A 400 -13.15 -0.83 -17.79
C LEU A 400 -13.55 -2.28 -17.49
N PRO A 401 -12.62 -3.17 -17.09
CA PRO A 401 -12.96 -4.51 -16.66
C PRO A 401 -13.93 -4.46 -15.47
N PRO A 402 -14.85 -5.42 -15.32
CA PRO A 402 -15.75 -5.46 -14.17
C PRO A 402 -14.97 -5.57 -12.86
N LEU A 403 -15.60 -5.17 -11.76
CA LEU A 403 -15.04 -5.37 -10.43
C LEU A 403 -14.82 -6.87 -10.17
N PRO A 404 -13.77 -7.25 -9.40
CA PRO A 404 -13.62 -8.62 -8.92
C PRO A 404 -14.89 -9.14 -8.25
N ARG A 405 -15.16 -10.43 -8.41
CA ARG A 405 -16.31 -11.07 -7.74
C ARG A 405 -16.09 -11.04 -6.23
N GLU A 406 -17.14 -10.71 -5.47
CA GLU A 406 -17.12 -10.70 -3.99
C GLU A 406 -17.27 -12.13 -3.47
N VAL A 407 -16.27 -12.97 -3.78
CA VAL A 407 -16.17 -14.38 -3.44
C VAL A 407 -14.73 -14.65 -2.98
N ASP A 408 -14.57 -15.34 -1.86
CA ASP A 408 -13.27 -15.67 -1.30
C ASP A 408 -12.58 -16.79 -2.09
N ASP A 409 -11.25 -16.72 -2.17
CA ASP A 409 -10.40 -17.58 -3.01
C ASP A 409 -10.66 -19.08 -2.83
N VAL A 410 -11.01 -19.54 -1.62
CA VAL A 410 -11.33 -20.95 -1.34
C VAL A 410 -12.51 -21.49 -2.18
N HIS A 411 -13.36 -20.61 -2.71
CA HIS A 411 -14.51 -20.96 -3.56
C HIS A 411 -14.25 -20.76 -5.06
N ILE A 412 -13.04 -20.35 -5.48
CA ILE A 412 -12.69 -20.06 -6.87
C ILE A 412 -11.78 -21.17 -7.42
N PHE A 413 -12.28 -21.90 -8.41
CA PHE A 413 -11.58 -23.01 -9.06
C PHE A 413 -11.34 -22.68 -10.55
N PRO A 414 -10.39 -23.34 -11.25
CA PRO A 414 -10.11 -23.03 -12.65
C PRO A 414 -11.34 -23.12 -13.59
N HIS A 415 -12.31 -23.97 -13.25
CA HIS A 415 -13.43 -24.31 -14.13
C HIS A 415 -14.82 -23.98 -13.55
N GLU A 416 -14.89 -23.59 -12.28
CA GLU A 416 -16.12 -23.20 -11.60
C GLU A 416 -15.88 -22.17 -10.50
N ILE A 417 -16.90 -21.41 -10.13
CA ILE A 417 -16.92 -20.57 -8.93
C ILE A 417 -18.08 -21.07 -8.07
N GLN A 418 -17.77 -21.53 -6.87
CA GLN A 418 -18.75 -22.07 -5.93
C GLN A 418 -19.43 -20.94 -5.16
N GLN A 419 -20.64 -21.18 -4.67
CA GLN A 419 -21.39 -20.20 -3.89
C GLN A 419 -20.84 -20.13 -2.46
N GLN A 420 -20.39 -18.95 -2.05
CA GLN A 420 -20.03 -18.65 -0.66
C GLN A 420 -21.27 -18.68 0.25
N GLN A 421 -21.09 -19.09 1.51
CA GLN A 421 -22.18 -19.19 2.49
C GLN A 421 -22.91 -17.84 2.68
N GLU A 422 -24.24 -17.87 2.71
CA GLU A 422 -25.05 -16.68 2.92
C GLU A 422 -24.77 -16.05 4.30
N GLY A 423 -24.58 -14.72 4.31
CA GLY A 423 -24.23 -13.96 5.51
C GLY A 423 -22.74 -13.83 5.79
N VAL A 424 -21.86 -14.55 5.09
CA VAL A 424 -20.41 -14.36 5.19
C VAL A 424 -19.96 -13.29 4.20
N VAL A 425 -19.51 -12.14 4.71
CA VAL A 425 -18.87 -11.10 3.88
C VAL A 425 -17.58 -11.64 3.29
N SER A 426 -17.35 -11.41 2.00
CA SER A 426 -16.07 -11.77 1.36
C SER A 426 -14.98 -10.75 1.69
N MET A 427 -13.73 -11.21 1.83
CA MET A 427 -12.54 -10.38 1.88
C MET A 427 -12.37 -9.46 0.67
N LEU A 428 -13.00 -9.75 -0.48
CA LEU A 428 -12.97 -8.88 -1.66
C LEU A 428 -13.94 -7.68 -1.52
N THR A 429 -14.94 -7.75 -0.64
CA THR A 429 -15.92 -6.68 -0.42
C THR A 429 -15.23 -5.38 -0.01
N GLY A 430 -14.28 -5.44 0.93
CA GLY A 430 -13.54 -4.26 1.39
C GLY A 430 -12.67 -3.63 0.31
N PHE A 431 -12.03 -4.47 -0.53
CA PHE A 431 -11.29 -4.00 -1.70
C PHE A 431 -12.20 -3.31 -2.72
N ASN A 432 -13.35 -3.93 -3.06
CA ASN A 432 -14.31 -3.36 -4.00
C ASN A 432 -14.93 -2.05 -3.50
N ILE A 433 -15.19 -1.91 -2.19
CA ILE A 433 -15.59 -0.63 -1.58
C ILE A 433 -14.53 0.45 -1.83
N ASN A 434 -13.24 0.13 -1.66
CA ASN A 434 -12.16 1.07 -1.92
C ASN A 434 -12.10 1.48 -3.42
N VAL A 435 -12.24 0.52 -4.34
CA VAL A 435 -12.33 0.82 -5.79
C VAL A 435 -13.51 1.75 -6.08
N ARG A 436 -14.68 1.51 -5.47
CA ARG A 436 -15.87 2.37 -5.61
C ARG A 436 -15.63 3.80 -5.12
N ILE A 437 -14.84 3.99 -4.05
CA ILE A 437 -14.45 5.33 -3.55
C ILE A 437 -13.71 6.09 -4.64
N TYR A 438 -12.68 5.49 -5.25
CA TYR A 438 -11.92 6.12 -6.32
C TYR A 438 -12.72 6.30 -7.63
N LEU A 439 -13.79 5.53 -7.84
CA LEU A 439 -14.73 5.72 -8.95
C LEU A 439 -15.76 6.82 -8.71
N SER A 440 -15.96 7.30 -7.47
CA SER A 440 -17.02 8.28 -7.15
C SER A 440 -16.88 9.59 -7.94
N TYR A 441 -15.64 9.99 -8.21
CA TYR A 441 -15.25 11.20 -8.95
C TYR A 441 -14.79 10.94 -10.38
N SER A 442 -15.08 9.75 -10.94
CA SER A 442 -14.78 9.40 -12.34
C SER A 442 -15.25 10.45 -13.35
N SER A 443 -16.40 11.10 -13.11
CA SER A 443 -16.91 12.20 -13.94
C SER A 443 -15.99 13.43 -13.94
N LEU A 444 -15.39 13.78 -12.79
CA LEU A 444 -14.41 14.86 -12.66
C LEU A 444 -13.10 14.50 -13.36
N ALA A 445 -12.57 13.29 -13.09
CA ALA A 445 -11.35 12.81 -13.73
C ALA A 445 -11.45 12.70 -15.26
N THR A 446 -12.65 12.43 -15.79
CA THR A 446 -12.92 12.43 -17.23
C THR A 446 -12.89 13.85 -17.81
N ALA A 447 -13.47 14.82 -17.11
CA ALA A 447 -13.43 16.22 -17.52
C ALA A 447 -11.98 16.77 -17.52
N GLU A 448 -11.19 16.44 -16.50
CA GLU A 448 -9.78 16.85 -16.40
C GLU A 448 -8.91 16.26 -17.51
N MET A 449 -9.19 15.02 -17.95
CA MET A 449 -8.51 14.43 -19.11
C MET A 449 -8.90 15.12 -20.43
N ALA A 450 -10.15 15.60 -20.54
CA ALA A 450 -10.67 16.22 -21.77
C ALA A 450 -10.31 17.72 -21.90
N PHE A 451 -10.28 18.46 -20.79
CA PHE A 451 -10.10 19.92 -20.78
C PHE A 451 -8.77 20.39 -20.16
N GLY A 452 -8.01 19.48 -19.54
CA GLY A 452 -6.81 19.80 -18.76
C GLY A 452 -7.06 19.76 -17.24
N MET A 453 -6.02 19.43 -16.48
CA MET A 453 -6.10 19.49 -15.02
C MET A 453 -6.20 20.95 -14.56
N ASP A 454 -7.09 21.20 -13.61
CA ASP A 454 -7.32 22.51 -12.98
C ASP A 454 -7.75 23.64 -13.93
N GLU A 455 -8.18 23.30 -15.15
CA GLU A 455 -8.78 24.24 -16.09
C GLU A 455 -10.28 24.46 -15.86
N ILE A 456 -10.70 25.70 -16.11
CA ILE A 456 -12.10 26.13 -16.01
C ILE A 456 -12.68 26.14 -17.41
N PHE A 457 -13.81 25.47 -17.59
CA PHE A 457 -14.55 25.44 -18.85
C PHE A 457 -15.98 25.97 -18.66
N ASP A 458 -16.83 25.18 -18.03
CA ASP A 458 -18.23 25.48 -17.74
C ASP A 458 -18.38 25.38 -16.22
N TRP A 459 -18.26 26.51 -15.53
CA TRP A 459 -18.18 26.54 -14.07
C TRP A 459 -19.44 25.97 -13.41
N ASP A 460 -20.64 26.33 -13.89
CA ASP A 460 -21.91 25.77 -13.40
C ASP A 460 -22.00 24.25 -13.57
N ARG A 461 -21.42 23.69 -14.64
CA ARG A 461 -21.29 22.24 -14.80
C ARG A 461 -20.20 21.64 -13.92
N GLN A 462 -19.05 22.30 -13.76
CA GLN A 462 -17.98 21.85 -12.86
C GLN A 462 -18.45 21.80 -11.40
N GLN A 463 -19.15 22.83 -10.91
CA GLN A 463 -19.76 22.86 -9.57
C GLN A 463 -20.70 21.66 -9.34
N ARG A 464 -21.57 21.36 -10.32
CA ARG A 464 -22.46 20.17 -10.25
C ARG A 464 -21.67 18.86 -10.27
N VAL A 465 -20.57 18.77 -11.01
CA VAL A 465 -19.68 17.58 -11.02
C VAL A 465 -19.00 17.40 -9.66
N PHE A 466 -18.51 18.45 -9.00
CA PHE A 466 -17.98 18.37 -7.64
C PHE A 466 -19.05 17.91 -6.64
N GLN A 467 -20.22 18.55 -6.64
CA GLN A 467 -21.34 18.21 -5.75
C GLN A 467 -21.74 16.73 -5.89
N GLN A 468 -21.93 16.25 -7.12
CA GLN A 468 -22.28 14.85 -7.39
C GLN A 468 -21.17 13.88 -7.00
N SER A 469 -19.90 14.22 -7.25
CA SER A 469 -18.76 13.37 -6.92
C SER A 469 -18.60 13.19 -5.40
N LEU A 470 -18.81 14.27 -4.64
CA LEU A 470 -18.80 14.25 -3.18
C LEU A 470 -19.99 13.47 -2.61
N GLN A 471 -21.19 13.71 -3.13
CA GLN A 471 -22.40 12.99 -2.70
C GLN A 471 -22.26 11.48 -2.93
N ARG A 472 -21.79 11.06 -4.11
CA ARG A 472 -21.48 9.66 -4.42
C ARG A 472 -20.43 9.10 -3.46
N CYS A 473 -19.37 9.86 -3.15
CA CYS A 473 -18.33 9.42 -2.22
C CYS A 473 -18.93 9.12 -0.83
N ARG A 474 -19.76 10.02 -0.29
CA ARG A 474 -20.40 9.85 1.02
C ARG A 474 -21.33 8.63 1.06
N GLN A 475 -22.15 8.44 0.03
CA GLN A 475 -23.11 7.34 -0.07
C GLN A 475 -22.47 5.94 -0.01
N ILE A 476 -21.23 5.76 -0.45
CA ILE A 476 -20.56 4.45 -0.47
C ILE A 476 -20.48 3.79 0.91
N LEU A 477 -20.30 4.55 1.98
CA LEU A 477 -20.23 3.98 3.34
C LEU A 477 -21.61 3.75 3.98
N GLN A 478 -22.71 4.16 3.34
CA GLN A 478 -24.06 3.96 3.90
C GLN A 478 -24.50 2.50 3.82
N SER A 479 -24.00 1.75 2.84
CA SER A 479 -24.24 0.31 2.65
C SER A 479 -23.05 -0.57 3.03
N ILE A 480 -22.15 -0.10 3.91
CA ILE A 480 -21.00 -0.90 4.35
C ILE A 480 -21.45 -2.05 5.29
N PRO A 481 -20.92 -3.28 5.14
CA PRO A 481 -21.20 -4.39 6.05
C PRO A 481 -20.75 -4.12 7.49
N GLU A 482 -21.36 -4.78 8.48
CA GLU A 482 -21.06 -4.60 9.91
C GLU A 482 -19.61 -4.93 10.27
N GLU A 483 -19.08 -5.97 9.63
CA GLU A 483 -17.71 -6.48 9.73
C GLU A 483 -16.69 -5.41 9.37
N LEU A 484 -17.05 -4.51 8.45
CA LEU A 484 -16.24 -3.41 7.93
C LEU A 484 -16.58 -2.04 8.56
N LYS A 485 -17.49 -1.97 9.54
CA LYS A 485 -17.75 -0.72 10.29
C LYS A 485 -16.68 -0.48 11.35
N VAL A 486 -16.25 0.78 11.45
CA VAL A 486 -15.45 1.26 12.58
C VAL A 486 -16.38 1.48 13.78
N ARG A 487 -16.05 0.85 14.91
CA ARG A 487 -16.77 1.02 16.19
C ARG A 487 -15.88 1.78 17.17
N PRO A 488 -16.45 2.69 17.99
CA PRO A 488 -15.65 3.42 18.97
C PRO A 488 -15.17 2.45 20.07
N LYS A 489 -13.95 2.66 20.57
CA LYS A 489 -13.43 1.93 21.72
C LYS A 489 -14.15 2.36 23.01
N ASN A 490 -15.32 1.78 23.26
CA ASN A 490 -16.04 1.95 24.52
C ASN A 490 -15.19 1.38 25.66
N GLY A 491 -14.73 2.23 26.58
CA GLY A 491 -13.91 1.85 27.74
C GLY A 491 -14.67 1.09 28.83
N LYS A 492 -15.52 0.12 28.46
CA LYS A 492 -16.38 -0.65 29.37
C LYS A 492 -16.43 -2.17 29.14
N ASP A 493 -15.85 -2.70 28.06
CA ASP A 493 -15.53 -4.13 28.01
C ASP A 493 -14.15 -4.36 28.64
N GLY A 494 -14.14 -4.37 29.97
CA GLY A 494 -12.99 -4.72 30.81
C GLY A 494 -12.65 -6.22 30.78
N GLY A 495 -12.92 -6.91 29.68
CA GLY A 495 -12.31 -8.19 29.37
C GLY A 495 -10.85 -7.92 29.01
N ILE A 496 -9.91 -8.37 29.86
CA ILE A 496 -8.48 -8.17 29.63
C ILE A 496 -8.01 -9.10 28.50
N GLU A 497 -8.29 -8.72 27.26
CA GLU A 497 -7.32 -8.94 26.21
C GLU A 497 -6.13 -8.03 26.52
N GLN A 498 -5.15 -8.62 27.23
CA GLN A 498 -3.82 -8.03 27.32
C GLN A 498 -3.41 -7.56 25.94
N GLN A 499 -2.79 -6.39 25.88
CA GLN A 499 -1.94 -5.96 24.78
C GLN A 499 -0.84 -7.02 24.61
N LYS A 500 -1.16 -8.11 23.89
CA LYS A 500 -0.28 -9.24 23.65
C LYS A 500 0.79 -8.74 22.70
N SER A 501 1.89 -8.25 23.27
CA SER A 501 3.19 -8.30 22.61
C SER A 501 3.37 -9.74 22.13
N TYR A 502 3.17 -9.94 20.83
CA TYR A 502 3.21 -11.24 20.21
C TYR A 502 4.68 -11.69 20.19
N TYR A 503 5.03 -12.55 21.14
CA TYR A 503 6.27 -13.32 21.07
C TYR A 503 6.06 -14.47 20.07
N PRO A 504 6.81 -14.53 18.96
CA PRO A 504 6.84 -15.72 18.12
C PRO A 504 7.38 -16.92 18.92
N PRO A 505 6.97 -18.16 18.61
CA PRO A 505 7.56 -19.34 19.24
C PRO A 505 9.06 -19.41 18.93
N MET A 506 9.89 -19.36 19.97
CA MET A 506 11.35 -19.43 19.85
C MET A 506 11.79 -20.76 19.20
N PRO A 507 12.58 -20.73 18.11
CA PRO A 507 13.00 -21.95 17.40
C PRO A 507 13.68 -22.99 18.31
N GLU A 508 14.41 -22.52 19.32
CA GLU A 508 15.21 -23.34 20.26
C GLU A 508 14.39 -24.30 21.14
N TYR A 509 13.06 -24.17 21.18
CA TYR A 509 12.16 -25.03 21.96
C TYR A 509 11.14 -25.83 21.12
N SER A 510 11.26 -25.85 19.78
CA SER A 510 10.30 -26.56 18.92
C SER A 510 10.32 -28.09 19.10
N GLY A 511 11.42 -28.68 19.58
CA GLY A 511 11.58 -30.13 19.71
C GLY A 511 10.89 -30.80 20.91
N MET A 512 10.04 -30.07 21.66
CA MET A 512 9.53 -30.53 22.96
C MET A 512 8.00 -30.50 23.12
N ARG A 513 7.24 -30.26 22.04
CA ARG A 513 5.77 -30.42 22.02
C ARG A 513 5.38 -31.67 21.23
N ASP A 514 4.63 -32.54 21.91
CA ASP A 514 4.09 -33.79 21.36
C ASP A 514 3.09 -33.49 20.23
N SER A 515 3.20 -34.19 19.10
CA SER A 515 2.57 -33.81 17.82
C SER A 515 1.23 -34.50 17.57
N THR A 516 0.46 -34.83 18.62
CA THR A 516 -0.65 -35.79 18.51
C THR A 516 -2.02 -35.30 19.02
N THR A 517 -2.17 -34.03 19.43
CA THR A 517 -3.43 -33.56 20.07
C THR A 517 -4.03 -32.23 19.58
N ASP A 518 -3.34 -31.44 18.73
CA ASP A 518 -3.76 -30.05 18.40
C ASP A 518 -4.42 -29.85 17.02
N GLU A 519 -4.45 -30.86 16.13
CA GLU A 519 -4.96 -30.68 14.74
C GLU A 519 -6.49 -30.71 14.61
N GLN A 520 -7.23 -31.25 15.58
CA GLN A 520 -8.64 -31.64 15.38
C GLN A 520 -9.70 -30.68 15.96
N ASN A 521 -9.30 -29.52 16.50
CA ASN A 521 -10.25 -28.63 17.21
C ASN A 521 -10.09 -27.11 16.97
N LYS A 522 -9.44 -26.69 15.87
CA LYS A 522 -9.52 -25.31 15.39
C LYS A 522 -10.75 -25.14 14.49
N ILE A 523 -11.88 -24.83 15.11
CA ILE A 523 -12.95 -24.10 14.41
C ILE A 523 -12.35 -22.76 13.95
N GLU A 524 -12.42 -22.49 12.65
CA GLU A 524 -11.85 -21.28 12.05
C GLU A 524 -12.56 -20.03 12.59
N ILE A 525 -11.92 -19.34 13.54
CA ILE A 525 -12.24 -17.95 13.84
C ILE A 525 -11.71 -17.15 12.64
N PRO A 526 -12.56 -16.44 11.87
CA PRO A 526 -12.09 -15.61 10.77
C PRO A 526 -11.03 -14.63 11.29
N ASP A 527 -9.92 -14.45 10.55
CA ASP A 527 -8.82 -13.58 10.97
C ASP A 527 -9.27 -12.11 10.96
N THR A 528 -9.90 -11.69 12.05
CA THR A 528 -10.52 -10.37 12.26
C THR A 528 -9.58 -9.22 11.92
N ARG A 529 -8.27 -9.46 12.05
CA ARG A 529 -7.20 -8.55 11.64
C ARG A 529 -7.28 -8.15 10.17
N ARG A 530 -7.60 -9.08 9.25
CA ARG A 530 -7.70 -8.78 7.82
C ARG A 530 -8.79 -7.73 7.56
N TYR A 531 -9.93 -7.82 8.24
CA TYR A 531 -10.98 -6.80 8.20
C TYR A 531 -10.56 -5.46 8.82
N GLU A 532 -9.86 -5.46 9.97
CA GLU A 532 -9.36 -4.22 10.58
C GLU A 532 -8.34 -3.48 9.70
N ILE A 533 -7.49 -4.21 8.98
CA ILE A 533 -6.56 -3.63 7.98
C ILE A 533 -7.34 -2.98 6.83
N GLN A 534 -8.42 -3.63 6.36
CA GLN A 534 -9.31 -3.06 5.34
C GLN A 534 -10.07 -1.84 5.83
N LYS A 535 -10.54 -1.79 7.09
CA LYS A 535 -11.16 -0.60 7.68
C LYS A 535 -10.24 0.60 7.59
N ALA A 536 -8.97 0.45 7.99
CA ALA A 536 -7.99 1.52 7.89
C ALA A 536 -7.87 2.05 6.44
N ASN A 537 -7.74 1.15 5.46
CA ASN A 537 -7.62 1.51 4.05
C ASN A 537 -8.87 2.21 3.50
N ILE A 538 -10.06 1.65 3.74
CA ILE A 538 -11.35 2.16 3.26
C ILE A 538 -11.60 3.56 3.82
N TYR A 539 -11.54 3.72 5.14
CA TYR A 539 -11.88 4.97 5.79
C TYR A 539 -10.87 6.08 5.49
N ALA A 540 -9.57 5.79 5.44
CA ALA A 540 -8.58 6.79 5.02
C ALA A 540 -8.71 7.18 3.55
N SER A 541 -9.00 6.23 2.65
CA SER A 541 -9.20 6.52 1.23
C SER A 541 -10.50 7.29 0.97
N HIS A 542 -11.56 7.03 1.75
CA HIS A 542 -12.82 7.79 1.75
C HIS A 542 -12.59 9.24 2.16
N LEU A 543 -11.94 9.45 3.30
CA LEU A 543 -11.66 10.77 3.85
C LEU A 543 -10.69 11.56 2.97
N ALA A 544 -9.64 10.93 2.44
CA ALA A 544 -8.73 11.56 1.50
C ALA A 544 -9.42 11.97 0.20
N THR A 545 -10.34 11.13 -0.33
CA THR A 545 -11.11 11.46 -1.54
C THR A 545 -12.09 12.62 -1.28
N ARG A 546 -12.76 12.65 -0.12
CA ARG A 546 -13.60 13.79 0.30
C ARG A 546 -12.78 15.08 0.42
N SER A 547 -11.63 15.03 1.11
CA SER A 547 -10.70 16.14 1.22
C SER A 547 -10.24 16.64 -0.16
N HIS A 548 -9.78 15.73 -1.04
CA HIS A 548 -9.31 16.06 -2.38
C HIS A 548 -10.37 16.79 -3.21
N LEU A 549 -11.63 16.34 -3.16
CA LEU A 549 -12.74 17.00 -3.87
C LEU A 549 -13.02 18.40 -3.33
N VAL A 550 -12.97 18.59 -2.02
CA VAL A 550 -13.20 19.88 -1.36
C VAL A 550 -12.06 20.87 -1.66
N GLU A 551 -10.80 20.45 -1.52
CA GLU A 551 -9.65 21.30 -1.82
C GLU A 551 -9.62 21.71 -3.30
N LYS A 552 -9.89 20.75 -4.20
CA LYS A 552 -9.93 21.02 -5.64
C LYS A 552 -11.09 21.93 -6.05
N TYR A 553 -12.24 21.83 -5.38
CA TYR A 553 -13.35 22.79 -5.54
C TYR A 553 -12.89 24.21 -5.17
N PHE A 554 -12.27 24.40 -4.00
CA PHE A 554 -11.84 25.72 -3.55
C PHE A 554 -10.73 26.31 -4.44
N LEU A 555 -9.77 25.50 -4.90
CA LEU A 555 -8.73 25.93 -5.83
C LEU A 555 -9.31 26.42 -7.17
N GLN A 556 -10.29 25.69 -7.74
CA GLN A 556 -10.94 26.11 -8.99
C GLN A 556 -11.90 27.29 -8.79
N LEU A 557 -12.59 27.38 -7.65
CA LEU A 557 -13.40 28.54 -7.28
C LEU A 557 -12.56 29.81 -7.18
N GLU A 558 -11.38 29.75 -6.54
CA GLU A 558 -10.47 30.89 -6.45
C GLU A 558 -9.97 31.30 -7.85
N LYS A 559 -9.55 30.34 -8.67
CA LYS A 559 -9.16 30.59 -10.07
C LYS A 559 -10.31 31.26 -10.86
N TYR A 560 -11.55 30.81 -10.69
CA TYR A 560 -12.74 31.39 -11.33
C TYR A 560 -13.02 32.82 -10.86
N GLN A 561 -12.96 33.08 -9.55
CA GLN A 561 -13.12 34.41 -8.98
C GLN A 561 -12.06 35.39 -9.49
N ARG A 562 -10.78 34.96 -9.57
CA ARG A 562 -9.68 35.75 -10.15
C ARG A 562 -9.95 36.07 -11.63
N THR A 563 -10.34 35.08 -12.44
CA THR A 563 -10.66 35.28 -13.87
C THR A 563 -11.86 36.21 -14.05
N LYS A 564 -12.95 36.03 -13.30
CA LYS A 564 -14.13 36.90 -13.35
C LYS A 564 -13.80 38.32 -12.91
N GLY A 565 -12.94 38.51 -11.91
CA GLY A 565 -12.43 39.83 -11.50
C GLY A 565 -11.64 40.54 -12.61
N GLN A 566 -10.75 39.81 -13.30
CA GLN A 566 -10.01 40.34 -14.45
C GLN A 566 -10.94 40.67 -15.63
N THR A 567 -11.94 39.83 -15.90
CA THR A 567 -12.92 40.08 -16.97
C THR A 567 -13.81 41.28 -16.62
N GLY A 568 -14.20 41.45 -15.35
CA GLY A 568 -14.93 42.63 -14.87
C GLY A 568 -14.14 43.95 -15.03
N LEU A 569 -12.82 43.91 -14.78
CA LEU A 569 -11.91 45.04 -15.03
C LEU A 569 -11.79 45.39 -16.53
N GLN A 570 -11.90 44.40 -17.43
CA GLN A 570 -11.93 44.61 -18.89
C GLN A 570 -13.33 44.98 -19.41
N ALA A 571 -14.40 44.51 -18.79
CA ALA A 571 -15.78 44.92 -19.12
C ALA A 571 -16.07 46.36 -18.64
N ALA A 572 -15.40 46.83 -17.58
CA ALA A 572 -15.48 48.21 -17.13
C ALA A 572 -14.96 49.25 -18.15
N THR A 573 -14.18 48.82 -19.16
CA THR A 573 -13.77 49.70 -20.28
C THR A 573 -14.74 49.65 -21.48
N ASN A 574 -15.75 48.76 -21.48
CA ASN A 574 -16.77 48.64 -22.52
C ASN A 574 -18.18 48.41 -21.92
N PRO A 575 -18.95 49.48 -21.65
CA PRO A 575 -20.19 49.41 -20.85
C PRO A 575 -21.34 48.60 -21.49
N ILE A 576 -21.21 48.21 -22.77
CA ILE A 576 -22.20 47.40 -23.49
C ILE A 576 -22.15 45.93 -23.06
N VAL A 577 -20.97 45.40 -22.71
CA VAL A 577 -20.81 43.97 -22.33
C VAL A 577 -21.38 43.71 -20.93
N ALA A 578 -21.13 44.62 -19.98
CA ALA A 578 -21.63 44.53 -18.61
C ALA A 578 -23.17 44.56 -18.49
N GLY A 579 -23.88 44.96 -19.56
CA GLY A 579 -25.34 44.94 -19.61
C GLY A 579 -25.93 43.57 -19.92
N ILE A 580 -25.21 42.69 -20.62
CA ILE A 580 -25.75 41.43 -21.15
C ILE A 580 -25.70 40.31 -20.11
N ASP A 581 -24.65 40.24 -19.30
CA ASP A 581 -24.52 39.26 -18.19
C ASP A 581 -25.68 39.35 -17.19
N LYS A 582 -26.33 40.52 -17.05
CA LYS A 582 -27.49 40.70 -16.16
C LYS A 582 -28.80 40.09 -16.68
N PHE A 583 -28.85 39.65 -17.93
CA PHE A 583 -30.04 39.02 -18.53
C PHE A 583 -29.93 37.51 -18.69
N VAL A 584 -28.77 36.91 -18.36
CA VAL A 584 -28.64 35.45 -18.29
C VAL A 584 -29.22 34.98 -16.95
N SER A 585 -30.49 34.59 -17.00
CA SER A 585 -31.29 33.98 -15.93
C SER A 585 -30.51 33.12 -14.93
N ASP A 586 -30.70 33.38 -13.64
CA ASP A 586 -30.33 32.51 -12.51
C ASP A 586 -31.08 31.15 -12.56
N THR A 587 -30.63 30.25 -13.44
CA THR A 587 -30.76 28.80 -13.24
C THR A 587 -29.51 28.24 -12.58
N THR A 588 -28.92 29.04 -11.70
CA THR A 588 -27.72 28.75 -10.95
C THR A 588 -28.00 27.66 -9.92
N THR A 589 -27.10 26.68 -9.85
CA THR A 589 -26.94 25.88 -8.63
C THR A 589 -26.71 26.88 -7.49
N ASP A 590 -27.35 26.72 -6.32
CA ASP A 590 -27.16 27.62 -5.17
C ASP A 590 -25.68 27.60 -4.74
N ALA A 591 -24.89 28.48 -5.34
CA ALA A 591 -23.44 28.43 -5.33
C ALA A 591 -22.88 28.80 -3.95
N GLU A 592 -23.58 29.72 -3.26
CA GLU A 592 -23.33 30.05 -1.86
C GLU A 592 -23.63 28.85 -0.94
N ALA A 593 -24.72 28.12 -1.17
CA ALA A 593 -25.00 26.88 -0.42
C ALA A 593 -23.99 25.76 -0.74
N LEU A 594 -23.51 25.65 -1.98
CA LEU A 594 -22.47 24.68 -2.35
C LEU A 594 -21.13 25.01 -1.70
N GLU A 595 -20.70 26.28 -1.74
CA GLU A 595 -19.48 26.75 -1.08
C GLU A 595 -19.56 26.53 0.43
N LYS A 596 -20.69 26.85 1.05
CA LYS A 596 -20.96 26.56 2.46
C LYS A 596 -20.88 25.06 2.75
N ALA A 597 -21.52 24.22 1.94
CA ALA A 597 -21.50 22.77 2.13
C ALA A 597 -20.07 22.20 1.99
N MET A 598 -19.26 22.70 1.05
CA MET A 598 -17.85 22.32 0.91
C MET A 598 -17.01 22.77 2.11
N SER A 599 -17.29 23.95 2.68
CA SER A 599 -16.63 24.43 3.90
C SER A 599 -17.00 23.60 5.14
N GLU A 600 -18.27 23.19 5.27
CA GLU A 600 -18.73 22.29 6.34
C GLU A 600 -18.12 20.89 6.18
N GLU A 601 -18.02 20.40 4.95
CA GLU A 601 -17.39 19.11 4.62
C GLU A 601 -15.91 19.07 4.99
N ARG A 602 -15.14 20.14 4.72
CA ARG A 602 -13.72 20.26 5.12
C ARG A 602 -13.54 20.02 6.62
N GLU A 603 -14.38 20.67 7.44
CA GLU A 603 -14.32 20.53 8.91
C GLU A 603 -14.78 19.12 9.37
N GLN A 604 -15.77 18.54 8.68
CA GLN A 604 -16.27 17.20 9.01
C GLN A 604 -15.23 16.10 8.71
N VAL A 605 -14.52 16.17 7.58
CA VAL A 605 -13.46 15.21 7.22
C VAL A 605 -12.37 15.15 8.29
N VAL A 606 -11.97 16.29 8.86
CA VAL A 606 -10.99 16.35 9.96
C VAL A 606 -11.51 15.64 11.22
N LYS A 607 -12.77 15.88 11.61
CA LYS A 607 -13.38 15.24 12.79
C LYS A 607 -13.50 13.73 12.58
N ASP A 608 -13.97 13.31 11.42
CA ASP A 608 -14.12 11.91 11.02
C ASP A 608 -12.75 11.19 11.06
N LEU A 609 -11.68 11.83 10.59
CA LEU A 609 -10.32 11.26 10.64
C LEU A 609 -9.85 11.01 12.07
N LEU A 610 -10.12 11.92 13.01
CA LEU A 610 -9.78 11.71 14.42
C LEU A 610 -10.56 10.53 15.04
N VAL A 611 -11.79 10.28 14.61
CA VAL A 611 -12.55 9.08 15.03
C VAL A 611 -11.88 7.80 14.51
N VAL A 612 -11.49 7.78 13.24
CA VAL A 612 -10.83 6.63 12.61
C VAL A 612 -9.51 6.30 13.31
N LEU A 613 -8.65 7.31 13.51
CA LEU A 613 -7.34 7.15 14.16
C LEU A 613 -7.44 6.82 15.66
N GLY A 614 -8.52 7.23 16.34
CA GLY A 614 -8.79 6.85 17.73
C GLY A 614 -9.41 5.46 17.90
N SER A 615 -10.07 4.94 16.86
CA SER A 615 -10.82 3.67 16.92
C SER A 615 -10.02 2.47 16.43
N ILE A 616 -9.20 2.62 15.38
CA ILE A 616 -8.42 1.52 14.78
C ILE A 616 -7.05 1.42 15.46
N ASP A 617 -6.58 0.19 15.72
CA ASP A 617 -5.25 -0.04 16.29
C ASP A 617 -4.10 0.23 15.30
N MET A 618 -3.02 0.82 15.81
CA MET A 618 -1.83 1.18 15.02
C MET A 618 -1.26 0.00 14.23
N VAL A 619 -1.28 -1.21 14.81
CA VAL A 619 -0.80 -2.45 14.18
C VAL A 619 -1.62 -2.84 12.94
N ASN A 620 -2.88 -2.42 12.87
CA ASN A 620 -3.77 -2.68 11.72
C ASN A 620 -3.71 -1.54 10.69
N MET A 621 -3.26 -0.34 11.09
CA MET A 621 -2.97 0.77 10.19
C MET A 621 -1.61 0.61 9.49
N GLU A 622 -0.59 0.13 10.20
CA GLU A 622 0.81 0.03 9.75
C GLU A 622 1.02 -0.69 8.40
N PRO A 623 0.30 -1.78 8.02
CA PRO A 623 0.45 -2.43 6.72
C PRO A 623 0.10 -1.55 5.51
N ASN A 624 -0.71 -0.50 5.69
CA ASN A 624 -0.99 0.46 4.62
C ASN A 624 0.23 1.34 4.29
N GLY A 625 1.19 1.44 5.22
CA GLY A 625 2.45 2.15 5.07
C GLY A 625 2.30 3.63 4.66
N ASP A 626 3.25 4.14 3.88
CA ASP A 626 3.30 5.58 3.55
C ASP A 626 2.02 6.09 2.86
N SER A 627 1.29 5.28 2.08
CA SER A 627 0.01 5.67 1.46
C SER A 627 -1.01 6.22 2.48
N PHE A 628 -1.12 5.58 3.64
CA PHE A 628 -2.00 6.00 4.73
C PHE A 628 -1.47 7.26 5.43
N ILE A 629 -0.15 7.34 5.62
CA ILE A 629 0.52 8.49 6.22
C ILE A 629 0.36 9.73 5.34
N GLN A 630 0.61 9.63 4.03
CA GLN A 630 0.41 10.74 3.08
C GLN A 630 -1.05 11.21 3.04
N LYS A 631 -2.02 10.30 3.13
CA LYS A 631 -3.45 10.64 3.24
C LYS A 631 -3.74 11.45 4.53
N ILE A 632 -3.18 11.05 5.67
CA ILE A 632 -3.28 11.84 6.92
C ILE A 632 -2.61 13.20 6.77
N ARG A 633 -1.37 13.26 6.24
CA ARG A 633 -0.63 14.53 6.02
C ARG A 633 -1.43 15.49 5.13
N SER A 634 -2.00 14.99 4.04
CA SER A 634 -2.82 15.76 3.09
C SER A 634 -4.07 16.33 3.77
N ILE A 635 -4.80 15.56 4.56
CA ILE A 635 -5.96 16.06 5.33
C ILE A 635 -5.50 17.06 6.41
N ALA A 636 -4.43 16.75 7.16
CA ALA A 636 -3.92 17.61 8.22
C ALA A 636 -3.38 18.96 7.68
N SER A 637 -2.86 19.02 6.45
CA SER A 637 -2.39 20.25 5.83
C SER A 637 -3.50 21.30 5.66
N THR A 638 -4.75 20.88 5.43
CA THR A 638 -5.93 21.77 5.35
C THR A 638 -6.19 22.57 6.64
N LEU A 639 -5.66 22.11 7.78
CA LEU A 639 -5.75 22.84 9.05
C LEU A 639 -4.73 23.98 9.18
N LEU A 640 -3.68 23.98 8.35
CA LEU A 640 -2.65 25.02 8.32
C LEU A 640 -3.10 26.26 7.52
N GLU A 641 -4.04 26.09 6.59
CA GLU A 641 -4.51 27.13 5.66
C GLU A 641 -5.59 28.05 6.26
N VAL A 642 -5.98 27.85 7.52
CA VAL A 642 -7.00 28.67 8.18
C VAL A 642 -6.54 30.13 8.28
N PRO A 643 -7.30 31.10 7.74
CA PRO A 643 -6.94 32.52 7.84
C PRO A 643 -6.78 32.96 9.30
N LYS A 644 -5.65 33.62 9.60
CA LYS A 644 -5.28 34.16 10.93
C LYS A 644 -6.29 35.16 11.52
N GLU A 645 -7.30 35.53 10.74
CA GLU A 645 -8.37 36.46 11.06
C GLU A 645 -9.53 35.81 11.84
N ARG A 646 -9.68 34.47 11.80
CA ARG A 646 -10.62 33.73 12.66
C ARG A 646 -10.14 33.65 14.12
N LYS A 647 -10.15 34.78 14.83
CA LYS A 647 -9.84 34.86 16.27
C LYS A 647 -10.94 34.17 17.10
N GLY A 648 -10.57 33.22 17.96
CA GLY A 648 -11.48 32.58 18.90
C GLY A 648 -11.14 31.12 19.21
N SER A 649 -12.06 30.42 19.88
CA SER A 649 -11.89 29.00 20.28
C SER A 649 -11.71 28.04 19.11
N VAL A 650 -12.22 28.37 17.92
CA VAL A 650 -12.09 27.54 16.71
C VAL A 650 -10.63 27.40 16.29
N ALA A 651 -9.84 28.48 16.32
CA ALA A 651 -8.41 28.41 16.00
C ALA A 651 -7.65 27.52 17.01
N GLN A 652 -8.06 27.55 18.28
CA GLN A 652 -7.48 26.70 19.32
C GLN A 652 -7.85 25.22 19.13
N GLN A 653 -9.10 24.92 18.77
CA GLN A 653 -9.52 23.56 18.43
C GLN A 653 -8.77 22.99 17.21
N HIS A 654 -8.54 23.80 16.17
CA HIS A 654 -7.75 23.39 15.01
C HIS A 654 -6.29 23.10 15.38
N GLN A 655 -5.71 23.89 16.30
CA GLN A 655 -4.38 23.63 16.85
C GLN A 655 -4.32 22.32 17.66
N ASP A 656 -5.35 22.04 18.47
CA ASP A 656 -5.47 20.77 19.21
C ASP A 656 -5.60 19.55 18.28
N TYR A 657 -6.30 19.69 17.15
CA TYR A 657 -6.37 18.64 16.12
C TYR A 657 -5.01 18.43 15.46
N LEU A 658 -4.31 19.51 15.08
CA LEU A 658 -2.99 19.43 14.46
C LEU A 658 -1.97 18.73 15.37
N TYR A 659 -1.94 19.05 16.67
CA TYR A 659 -1.06 18.36 17.63
C TYR A 659 -1.34 16.85 17.70
N LYS A 660 -2.61 16.43 17.65
CA LYS A 660 -2.98 15.00 17.63
C LYS A 660 -2.51 14.32 16.34
N PHE A 661 -2.68 14.96 15.18
CA PHE A 661 -2.17 14.41 13.93
C PHE A 661 -0.65 14.30 13.93
N LEU A 662 0.07 15.30 14.42
CA LEU A 662 1.54 15.26 14.52
C LEU A 662 2.03 14.17 15.48
N ASP A 663 1.37 13.95 16.63
CA ASP A 663 1.69 12.85 17.54
C ASP A 663 1.49 11.48 16.87
N ILE A 664 0.36 11.28 16.17
CA ILE A 664 0.05 10.03 15.46
C ILE A 664 1.00 9.80 14.28
N LEU A 665 1.27 10.83 13.48
CA LEU A 665 2.23 10.79 12.38
C LEU A 665 3.63 10.46 12.90
N SER A 666 4.08 11.05 14.02
CA SER A 666 5.41 10.72 14.60
C SER A 666 5.55 9.25 14.98
N LYS A 667 4.46 8.59 15.38
CA LYS A 667 4.41 7.16 15.72
C LYS A 667 4.35 6.26 14.49
N LEU A 668 3.67 6.71 13.42
CA LEU A 668 3.53 5.97 12.16
C LEU A 668 4.74 6.13 11.22
N GLU A 669 5.38 7.29 11.19
CA GLU A 669 6.43 7.63 10.22
C GLU A 669 7.78 6.96 10.48
N ARG A 670 7.96 6.31 11.63
CA ARG A 670 9.18 5.58 12.02
C ARG A 670 10.45 6.46 12.09
N VAL A 671 10.32 7.79 12.02
CA VAL A 671 11.44 8.75 12.09
C VAL A 671 11.76 9.08 13.55
N SER A 672 12.93 8.68 14.04
CA SER A 672 13.32 8.84 15.46
C SER A 672 13.62 10.29 15.89
N PRO A 673 12.83 10.94 16.78
CA PRO A 673 13.29 12.13 17.47
C PRO A 673 14.34 11.72 18.51
N GLU A 674 15.48 12.42 18.57
CA GLU A 674 16.44 12.22 19.66
C GLU A 674 15.88 12.81 20.97
N THR A 675 15.14 12.00 21.71
CA THR A 675 14.84 12.24 23.14
C THR A 675 15.16 10.99 23.93
N GLY A 676 16.41 10.88 24.40
CA GLY A 676 16.82 9.81 25.31
C GLY A 676 16.28 10.08 26.71
N ASP A 677 15.51 9.14 27.26
CA ASP A 677 15.10 9.12 28.67
C ASP A 677 15.85 7.96 29.39
N PRO A 678 16.54 8.15 30.53
CA PRO A 678 17.62 7.24 30.95
C PRO A 678 17.22 5.88 31.54
N ASN A 679 15.94 5.55 31.65
CA ASN A 679 15.46 4.38 32.41
C ASN A 679 14.98 3.23 31.49
N GLY A 680 15.92 2.38 31.08
CA GLY A 680 15.66 1.23 30.21
C GLY A 680 15.15 -0.03 30.92
N GLY A 681 14.47 -0.88 30.15
CA GLY A 681 14.07 -2.24 30.52
C GLY A 681 13.44 -3.01 29.35
N THR A 682 12.58 -2.34 28.58
CA THR A 682 11.93 -2.85 27.35
C THR A 682 12.41 -2.16 26.08
N PHE A 683 13.44 -1.30 26.20
CA PHE A 683 13.83 -0.34 25.16
C PHE A 683 14.83 -0.89 24.12
N ASP A 684 15.39 -2.09 24.31
CA ASP A 684 16.47 -2.62 23.47
C ASP A 684 15.91 -3.15 22.12
N GLU A 685 15.02 -4.16 22.16
CA GLU A 685 14.48 -4.80 20.95
C GLU A 685 13.64 -3.85 20.08
N GLU A 686 12.79 -3.00 20.66
CA GLU A 686 11.98 -2.03 19.89
C GLU A 686 12.85 -0.92 19.29
N SER A 687 13.97 -0.55 19.92
CA SER A 687 14.92 0.40 19.33
C SER A 687 15.75 -0.25 18.22
N GLU A 688 16.20 -1.50 18.38
CA GLU A 688 16.83 -2.28 17.31
C GLU A 688 15.87 -2.45 16.11
N LEU A 689 14.60 -2.75 16.35
CA LEU A 689 13.58 -2.89 15.30
C LEU A 689 13.31 -1.56 14.57
N ARG A 690 13.38 -0.42 15.26
CA ARG A 690 13.33 0.92 14.63
C ARG A 690 14.56 1.17 13.77
N LEU A 691 15.76 0.92 14.29
CA LEU A 691 17.02 1.09 13.56
C LEU A 691 17.11 0.20 12.31
N TRP A 692 16.62 -1.05 12.40
CA TRP A 692 16.58 -1.98 11.25
C TRP A 692 15.60 -1.54 10.16
N ALA A 693 14.55 -0.80 10.53
CA ALA A 693 13.50 -0.29 9.68
C ALA A 693 13.68 1.19 9.25
N ASP A 694 14.79 1.84 9.63
CA ASP A 694 14.99 3.27 9.35
C ASP A 694 15.15 3.53 7.84
N LEU A 695 14.45 4.56 7.36
CA LEU A 695 14.44 5.04 5.98
C LEU A 695 14.78 6.53 5.88
N ARG A 696 15.22 7.19 6.98
CA ARG A 696 15.55 8.62 7.01
C ARG A 696 16.45 9.05 5.86
N ASP A 697 17.54 8.35 5.61
CA ASP A 697 18.48 8.70 4.53
C ASP A 697 17.83 8.63 3.14
N HIS A 698 16.89 7.69 2.94
CA HIS A 698 16.13 7.58 1.69
C HIS A 698 15.07 8.68 1.58
N GLN A 699 14.37 9.00 2.68
CA GLN A 699 13.40 10.11 2.73
C GLN A 699 14.07 11.46 2.51
N LEU A 700 15.24 11.71 3.12
CA LEU A 700 16.02 12.92 2.94
C LEU A 700 16.51 13.05 1.50
N ARG A 701 17.15 12.01 0.94
CA ARG A 701 17.54 12.02 -0.48
C ARG A 701 16.36 12.24 -1.40
N PHE A 702 15.22 11.62 -1.12
CA PHE A 702 14.00 11.81 -1.90
C PHE A 702 13.51 13.26 -1.85
N GLN A 703 13.51 13.90 -0.67
CA GLN A 703 13.18 15.32 -0.51
C GLN A 703 14.20 16.24 -1.21
N GLU A 704 15.49 15.94 -1.14
CA GLU A 704 16.56 16.66 -1.87
C GLU A 704 16.36 16.61 -3.39
N HIS A 705 15.83 15.50 -3.92
CA HIS A 705 15.46 15.35 -5.34
C HIS A 705 14.05 15.90 -5.66
N GLY A 706 13.49 16.78 -4.83
CA GLY A 706 12.18 17.43 -5.06
C GLY A 706 10.96 16.61 -4.60
N GLY A 707 11.16 15.46 -3.99
CA GLY A 707 10.08 14.61 -3.46
C GLY A 707 9.16 14.05 -4.55
N VAL A 708 7.87 13.92 -4.22
CA VAL A 708 6.83 13.36 -5.12
C VAL A 708 6.67 14.20 -6.40
N TYR A 709 7.06 15.47 -6.32
CA TYR A 709 6.97 16.49 -7.37
C TYR A 709 8.32 16.77 -8.07
N GLY A 710 9.36 15.98 -7.74
CA GLY A 710 10.71 16.16 -8.24
C GLY A 710 10.84 15.87 -9.74
N PHE A 711 11.28 16.89 -10.49
CA PHE A 711 11.71 16.80 -11.89
C PHE A 711 13.22 16.50 -11.99
#